data_AF-A0A953FXP1-F1
#
_entry.id   AF-A0A953FXP1-F1
#
_cell.length_a   1.000
_cell.length_b   1.000
_cell.length_c   1.000
_cell.angle_alpha   90.00
_cell.angle_beta   90.00
_cell.angle_gamma   90.00
#
_symmetry.space_group_name_H-M   'P 1'
#
loop_
_entity.id
_entity.type
_entity.pdbx_description
1 polymer ?
#
loop_
_entity_poly.entity_id
_entity_poly.type
_entity_poly.pdbx_seq_one_letter_code
_entity_poly.pdbx_strand_id
1 'polypeptide(L)'
;MSDLTPAGPNRSLLPGAPLGRLELGAAATERLTFSNLAGRSIEELYQRPLEELAAAERDQIRTLREIIDLDRAVMQELNQHSPGIPLDDVEKLVGFLTASSSSSRILRSTVEDPQVPGRYPIIGWGLLFTDPDQFPNREEIPESLLNLPHLARVARLFVSADGRASYPNGEAFTALIDGIKADAQDGPIVGMVLVGPDDIGPQWLEAKNALERRDFGDLGIAHSELFSHPDGRVARVDFRLYLSPSPDISAHQRYQQQRASLNELKVWERGQMALGLAYLPADRATIAVLSGDDHAYKLAGLMPGNTIIAVELNPDSKQAERRGQRQNLLRVPAQLLSALLQPESLDGAMLFSCFPDLAREGQFDYQGTIEECCALVSQALKPGAILAVRDTVAPLDRESLRTLELDSSHGAFFGDTKSLNTAALFVRFQNEAKQQPWFTEEELKVEGPVPGTSGTHRFKTSARMADEFLLKLPYLRTDFVHEMRRLFTPHTAKERDALLESLGLRRQLSAAEFNRWIKQNIWEKQARLLDEAGNPVEYPATNHFSLYTKVREGDGVKVLLEEDQIEPHPRFLTPRSYQHQNGKTVEIMERAAGTLTADIIPYWITNDGQLRVLAHVGAPRPLVLCSTADPDAVQFGPYVMQQFAAIIGNSPTASAAEIRQAEEALLRERAGIDPLNAAFEEPTLYFSHPNMPEAIRATAVRIREPSAPLTPAGNFSGLHSAGFGQVVSSASILMGAQRDGLQDPRLERKVYELHLENHLALPPWLGDPIALAPQQHTVPPANLERLFERSPGRTYTAAESKPFWEVRSCAATELNQFDERLGSRRLERFTPRPETGFGDNLFACLPVMLSRSASGEVIPMVGIDHVDSIATQLTLGQQKIVSAPTFLTPKAAVTLEHKERFVAERLSEIYDLEPLQFFSLGGDFFVTLGTTAARVHCALVPVQSPSKNLAWVPLSTLVQHARLIQDGQLLTLAFRSAHALGVI
;
A
#
# COMPACT_ATOMS: atom_id res chain seq x y z
N MET A 1 -46.47 -12.50 -30.09
CA MET A 1 -46.84 -13.53 -31.09
C MET A 1 -45.59 -14.31 -31.39
N SER A 2 -45.44 -15.59 -31.15
CA SER A 2 -46.27 -16.63 -30.54
C SER A 2 -45.34 -17.86 -30.56
N ASP A 3 -45.43 -18.66 -29.51
CA ASP A 3 -44.83 -19.99 -29.38
C ASP A 3 -44.96 -20.85 -30.64
N LEU A 4 -44.13 -21.89 -30.75
CA LEU A 4 -44.57 -23.25 -31.09
C LEU A 4 -43.43 -24.26 -30.88
N THR A 5 -43.62 -25.15 -29.89
CA THR A 5 -43.07 -26.51 -29.83
C THR A 5 -43.74 -27.40 -30.89
N PRO A 6 -43.18 -28.60 -31.16
CA PRO A 6 -44.02 -29.78 -30.97
C PRO A 6 -43.34 -31.00 -30.32
N ALA A 7 -44.25 -31.80 -29.75
CA ALA A 7 -44.12 -33.03 -28.97
C ALA A 7 -43.53 -34.26 -29.71
N GLY A 8 -43.03 -35.22 -28.91
CA GLY A 8 -42.54 -36.55 -29.31
C GLY A 8 -43.61 -37.61 -29.62
N PRO A 9 -43.28 -38.92 -29.57
CA PRO A 9 -44.02 -39.81 -28.65
C PRO A 9 -43.25 -41.04 -28.08
N ASN A 10 -43.32 -41.17 -26.75
CA ASN A 10 -44.03 -42.20 -25.98
C ASN A 10 -43.77 -43.74 -26.10
N ARG A 11 -43.58 -44.32 -24.89
CA ARG A 11 -44.05 -45.62 -24.29
C ARG A 11 -42.90 -46.56 -23.90
N SER A 12 -42.89 -47.24 -22.76
CA SER A 12 -43.73 -47.32 -21.55
C SER A 12 -42.92 -48.24 -20.60
N LEU A 13 -42.99 -48.11 -19.27
CA LEU A 13 -43.80 -49.00 -18.42
C LEU A 13 -43.75 -48.48 -16.98
N LEU A 14 -44.92 -48.30 -16.39
CA LEU A 14 -45.22 -48.27 -14.94
C LEU A 14 -46.10 -49.51 -14.68
N PRO A 15 -46.07 -50.13 -13.48
CA PRO A 15 -46.70 -49.53 -12.28
C PRO A 15 -46.10 -49.90 -10.91
N GLY A 16 -46.33 -49.08 -9.88
CA GLY A 16 -46.16 -49.51 -8.49
C GLY A 16 -46.17 -48.42 -7.41
N ALA A 17 -47.35 -48.16 -6.84
CA ALA A 17 -47.66 -47.59 -5.52
C ALA A 17 -47.12 -46.19 -5.10
N PRO A 18 -47.96 -45.32 -4.49
CA PRO A 18 -47.47 -44.17 -3.74
C PRO A 18 -46.87 -44.66 -2.41
N LEU A 19 -45.56 -44.51 -2.24
CA LEU A 19 -44.98 -44.43 -0.89
C LEU A 19 -45.56 -43.17 -0.24
N GLY A 20 -46.31 -43.35 0.85
CA GLY A 20 -46.86 -42.25 1.62
C GLY A 20 -45.75 -41.27 1.99
N ARG A 21 -46.02 -39.97 1.84
CA ARG A 21 -45.25 -38.94 2.53
C ARG A 21 -45.32 -39.25 4.02
N LEU A 22 -44.21 -39.71 4.60
CA LEU A 22 -43.94 -39.50 6.02
C LEU A 22 -43.95 -37.97 6.20
N GLU A 23 -44.94 -37.45 6.92
CA GLU A 23 -44.83 -36.11 7.49
C GLU A 23 -43.66 -36.16 8.48
N LEU A 24 -42.51 -35.60 8.09
CA LEU A 24 -41.37 -35.43 8.97
C LEU A 24 -41.79 -34.43 10.06
N GLY A 25 -41.64 -34.82 11.33
CA GLY A 25 -41.95 -33.96 12.47
C GLY A 25 -41.10 -32.69 12.44
N ALA A 26 -41.69 -31.54 12.79
CA ALA A 26 -40.97 -30.26 12.84
C ALA A 26 -39.86 -30.30 13.90
N ALA A 27 -38.64 -29.89 13.53
CA ALA A 27 -37.53 -29.73 14.49
C ALA A 27 -37.88 -28.65 15.53
N ALA A 28 -37.63 -28.95 16.81
CA ALA A 28 -37.85 -28.02 17.91
C ALA A 28 -36.52 -27.59 18.54
N THR A 29 -36.42 -26.32 18.95
CA THR A 29 -35.27 -25.78 19.67
C THR A 29 -35.66 -25.49 21.12
N GLU A 30 -34.90 -26.05 22.06
CA GLU A 30 -35.14 -25.88 23.49
C GLU A 30 -33.97 -25.17 24.18
N ARG A 31 -34.29 -24.41 25.24
CA ARG A 31 -33.34 -23.58 26.01
C ARG A 31 -33.11 -24.18 27.40
N LEU A 32 -31.85 -24.37 27.78
CA LEU A 32 -31.49 -24.95 29.07
C LEU A 32 -30.42 -24.13 29.80
N THR A 33 -30.56 -24.03 31.12
CA THR A 33 -29.59 -23.41 32.06
C THR A 33 -29.24 -24.41 33.17
N PHE A 34 -27.94 -24.61 33.44
CA PHE A 34 -27.45 -25.69 34.31
C PHE A 34 -27.04 -25.24 35.72
N SER A 35 -27.57 -24.11 36.21
CA SER A 35 -27.23 -23.53 37.53
C SER A 35 -27.36 -24.51 38.71
N ASN A 36 -28.21 -25.53 38.59
CA ASN A 36 -28.47 -26.53 39.65
C ASN A 36 -27.46 -27.69 39.68
N LEU A 37 -26.57 -27.78 38.70
CA LEU A 37 -25.59 -28.87 38.55
C LEU A 37 -24.15 -28.39 38.77
N ALA A 38 -23.99 -27.23 39.40
CA ALA A 38 -22.69 -26.61 39.60
C ALA A 38 -21.71 -27.51 40.38
N GLY A 39 -20.49 -27.66 39.88
CA GLY A 39 -19.38 -28.40 40.49
C GLY A 39 -19.44 -29.92 40.37
N ARG A 40 -20.40 -30.48 39.61
CA ARG A 40 -20.53 -31.94 39.46
C ARG A 40 -19.62 -32.51 38.38
N SER A 41 -19.05 -33.68 38.65
CA SER A 41 -18.20 -34.42 37.68
C SER A 41 -19.04 -35.27 36.71
N ILE A 42 -18.45 -35.71 35.59
CA ILE A 42 -19.09 -36.66 34.66
C ILE A 42 -19.51 -37.94 35.39
N GLU A 43 -18.67 -38.47 36.27
CA GLU A 43 -18.95 -39.70 37.01
C GLU A 43 -20.16 -39.54 37.93
N GLU A 44 -20.27 -38.41 38.64
CA GLU A 44 -21.43 -38.10 39.49
C GLU A 44 -22.71 -37.94 38.67
N LEU A 45 -22.61 -37.35 37.46
CA LEU A 45 -23.73 -37.18 36.56
C LEU A 45 -24.28 -38.52 36.04
N TYR A 46 -23.48 -39.58 35.90
CA TYR A 46 -23.93 -40.90 35.42
C TYR A 46 -24.28 -41.90 36.53
N GLN A 47 -23.75 -41.75 37.74
CA GLN A 47 -23.98 -42.69 38.85
C GLN A 47 -25.37 -42.60 39.52
N ARG A 48 -26.06 -41.45 39.47
CA ARG A 48 -27.43 -41.32 40.02
C ARG A 48 -28.49 -41.88 39.08
N PRO A 49 -29.40 -42.75 39.53
CA PRO A 49 -30.56 -43.16 38.74
C PRO A 49 -31.45 -41.96 38.41
N LEU A 50 -31.89 -41.83 37.16
CA LEU A 50 -32.73 -40.69 36.73
C LEU A 50 -34.05 -40.65 37.50
N GLU A 51 -34.56 -41.82 37.89
CA GLU A 51 -35.81 -42.02 38.62
C GLU A 51 -35.81 -41.39 40.01
N GLU A 52 -34.63 -41.20 40.62
CA GLU A 52 -34.44 -40.63 41.96
C GLU A 52 -34.32 -39.10 41.98
N LEU A 53 -34.27 -38.47 40.80
CA LEU A 53 -34.11 -37.02 40.65
C LEU A 53 -35.47 -36.31 40.53
N ALA A 54 -35.53 -35.06 40.99
CA ALA A 54 -36.66 -34.17 40.73
C ALA A 54 -36.81 -33.95 39.21
N ALA A 55 -38.04 -33.78 38.71
CA ALA A 55 -38.32 -33.75 37.26
C ALA A 55 -37.46 -32.75 36.47
N ALA A 56 -37.19 -31.56 37.01
CA ALA A 56 -36.33 -30.55 36.37
C ALA A 56 -34.84 -30.94 36.38
N GLU A 57 -34.35 -31.52 37.47
CA GLU A 57 -32.96 -32.02 37.56
C GLU A 57 -32.75 -33.26 36.69
N ARG A 58 -33.79 -34.09 36.56
CA ARG A 58 -33.83 -35.27 35.69
C ARG A 58 -33.68 -34.89 34.22
N ASP A 59 -34.40 -33.88 33.76
CA ASP A 59 -34.34 -33.41 32.38
C ASP A 59 -32.99 -32.75 32.07
N GLN A 60 -32.44 -31.95 33.01
CA GLN A 60 -31.11 -31.36 32.88
C GLN A 60 -30.00 -32.42 32.83
N ILE A 61 -30.01 -33.40 33.75
CA ILE A 61 -29.01 -34.47 33.77
C ILE A 61 -29.16 -35.36 32.53
N ARG A 62 -30.38 -35.68 32.10
CA ARG A 62 -30.61 -36.42 30.85
C ARG A 62 -30.04 -35.68 29.64
N THR A 63 -30.29 -34.38 29.54
CA THR A 63 -29.79 -33.56 28.43
C THR A 63 -28.27 -33.46 28.42
N LEU A 64 -27.64 -33.27 29.58
CA LEU A 64 -26.18 -33.26 29.66
C LEU A 64 -25.60 -34.62 29.30
N ARG A 65 -26.20 -35.73 29.75
CA ARG A 65 -25.78 -37.07 29.33
C ARG A 65 -25.88 -37.22 27.82
N GLU A 66 -26.97 -36.78 27.21
CA GLU A 66 -27.15 -36.84 25.75
C GLU A 66 -26.14 -35.96 24.99
N ILE A 67 -25.80 -34.76 25.49
CA ILE A 67 -24.76 -33.90 24.91
C ILE A 67 -23.37 -34.53 25.06
N ILE A 68 -23.06 -35.06 26.25
CA ILE A 68 -21.81 -35.77 26.54
C ILE A 68 -21.68 -37.00 25.65
N ASP A 69 -22.74 -37.78 25.50
CA ASP A 69 -22.77 -38.97 24.67
C ASP A 69 -22.64 -38.61 23.19
N LEU A 70 -23.25 -37.51 22.73
CA LEU A 70 -23.13 -37.00 21.36
C LEU A 70 -21.72 -36.48 21.06
N ASP A 71 -21.15 -35.68 21.96
CA ASP A 71 -19.78 -35.15 21.84
C ASP A 71 -18.76 -36.29 21.87
N ARG A 72 -18.96 -37.27 22.77
CA ARG A 72 -18.18 -38.51 22.81
C ARG A 72 -18.34 -39.32 21.53
N ALA A 73 -19.55 -39.41 20.96
CA ALA A 73 -19.77 -40.12 19.70
C ALA A 73 -19.08 -39.41 18.52
N VAL A 74 -19.15 -38.08 18.42
CA VAL A 74 -18.44 -37.28 17.42
C VAL A 74 -16.93 -37.46 17.57
N MET A 75 -16.41 -37.34 18.79
CA MET A 75 -14.98 -37.55 19.06
C MET A 75 -14.57 -39.00 18.78
N GLN A 76 -15.42 -39.99 19.06
CA GLN A 76 -15.18 -41.40 18.72
C GLN A 76 -15.23 -41.66 17.22
N GLU A 77 -16.12 -41.02 16.48
CA GLU A 77 -16.24 -41.15 15.03
C GLU A 77 -15.05 -40.46 14.32
N LEU A 78 -14.66 -39.28 14.80
CA LEU A 78 -13.40 -38.64 14.41
C LEU A 78 -12.21 -39.53 14.76
N ASN A 79 -12.23 -40.20 15.92
CA ASN A 79 -11.21 -41.17 16.33
C ASN A 79 -11.24 -42.48 15.49
N GLN A 80 -12.38 -42.86 14.91
CA GLN A 80 -12.47 -44.00 13.98
C GLN A 80 -11.86 -43.67 12.61
N HIS A 81 -12.06 -42.44 12.14
CA HIS A 81 -11.51 -41.94 10.88
C HIS A 81 -10.07 -41.41 11.04
N SER A 82 -9.67 -41.04 12.26
CA SER A 82 -8.35 -40.51 12.64
C SER A 82 -8.02 -40.89 14.10
N PRO A 83 -7.48 -42.11 14.34
CA PRO A 83 -7.26 -42.65 15.68
C PRO A 83 -6.19 -41.91 16.51
N GLY A 84 -6.49 -41.65 17.79
CA GLY A 84 -5.64 -40.99 18.79
C GLY A 84 -6.20 -39.72 19.45
N ILE A 85 -7.46 -39.31 19.18
CA ILE A 85 -8.05 -38.08 19.74
C ILE A 85 -8.35 -38.27 21.23
N PRO A 86 -7.79 -37.46 22.16
CA PRO A 86 -8.10 -37.53 23.58
C PRO A 86 -9.58 -37.21 23.85
N LEU A 87 -10.23 -37.98 24.73
CA LEU A 87 -11.60 -37.70 25.17
C LEU A 87 -11.68 -36.56 26.21
N ASP A 88 -10.53 -36.02 26.61
CA ASP A 88 -10.38 -35.03 27.68
C ASP A 88 -11.10 -33.69 27.39
N ASP A 89 -11.39 -33.38 26.13
CA ASP A 89 -12.17 -32.20 25.78
C ASP A 89 -13.64 -32.29 26.22
N VAL A 90 -14.17 -33.52 26.35
CA VAL A 90 -15.50 -33.78 26.94
C VAL A 90 -15.48 -33.43 28.43
N GLU A 91 -14.38 -33.72 29.14
CA GLU A 91 -14.22 -33.37 30.56
C GLU A 91 -14.10 -31.87 30.78
N LYS A 92 -13.35 -31.17 29.91
CA LYS A 92 -13.27 -29.70 29.93
C LYS A 92 -14.62 -29.05 29.64
N LEU A 93 -15.35 -29.56 28.64
CA LEU A 93 -16.70 -29.12 28.31
C LEU A 93 -17.64 -29.29 29.52
N VAL A 94 -17.62 -30.46 30.18
CA VAL A 94 -18.47 -30.70 31.34
C VAL A 94 -18.08 -29.84 32.52
N GLY A 95 -16.79 -29.73 32.84
CA GLY A 95 -16.30 -28.84 33.90
C GLY A 95 -16.68 -27.37 33.65
N PHE A 96 -16.77 -26.95 32.39
CA PHE A 96 -17.24 -25.63 32.01
C PHE A 96 -18.76 -25.47 32.17
N LEU A 97 -19.56 -26.42 31.67
CA LEU A 97 -21.02 -26.39 31.77
C LEU A 97 -21.53 -26.49 33.21
N THR A 98 -20.76 -27.13 34.08
CA THR A 98 -21.04 -27.23 35.51
C THR A 98 -20.29 -26.17 36.33
N ALA A 99 -19.60 -25.19 35.74
CA ALA A 99 -19.01 -24.10 36.51
C ALA A 99 -20.11 -23.16 37.07
N SER A 100 -20.03 -22.81 38.36
CA SER A 100 -21.03 -22.03 39.10
C SER A 100 -21.24 -20.58 38.61
N SER A 101 -20.42 -20.11 37.67
CA SER A 101 -20.41 -18.75 37.14
C SER A 101 -20.68 -18.65 35.64
N SER A 102 -20.96 -19.74 34.94
CA SER A 102 -21.07 -19.67 33.48
C SER A 102 -22.36 -18.95 33.05
N SER A 103 -22.20 -17.79 32.41
CA SER A 103 -23.28 -17.05 31.75
C SER A 103 -23.63 -17.68 30.38
N SER A 104 -23.62 -19.01 30.33
CA SER A 104 -23.75 -19.80 29.12
C SER A 104 -25.17 -20.35 28.97
N ARG A 105 -25.66 -20.41 27.74
CA ARG A 105 -26.93 -21.05 27.39
C ARG A 105 -26.67 -22.18 26.42
N ILE A 106 -27.29 -23.33 26.68
CA ILE A 106 -27.32 -24.42 25.71
C ILE A 106 -28.61 -24.32 24.92
N LEU A 107 -28.44 -24.35 23.60
CA LEU A 107 -29.51 -24.55 22.64
C LEU A 107 -29.35 -25.95 22.08
N ARG A 108 -30.40 -26.76 22.15
CA ARG A 108 -30.43 -28.09 21.52
C ARG A 108 -31.48 -28.11 20.43
N SER A 109 -31.19 -28.85 19.36
CA SER A 109 -32.19 -29.23 18.36
C SER A 109 -32.50 -30.70 18.52
N THR A 110 -33.79 -31.01 18.64
CA THR A 110 -34.29 -32.38 18.65
C THR A 110 -35.25 -32.59 17.48
N VAL A 111 -35.31 -33.82 16.99
CA VAL A 111 -36.28 -34.26 15.97
C VAL A 111 -36.81 -35.61 16.38
N GLU A 112 -38.08 -35.88 16.12
CA GLU A 112 -38.70 -37.17 16.45
C GLU A 112 -37.97 -38.31 15.71
N ASP A 113 -37.61 -39.37 16.44
CA ASP A 113 -36.97 -40.56 15.88
C ASP A 113 -38.00 -41.27 14.98
N PRO A 114 -37.76 -41.38 13.66
CA PRO A 114 -38.72 -41.96 12.75
C PRO A 114 -38.91 -43.47 12.99
N GLN A 115 -37.99 -44.11 13.72
CA GLN A 115 -38.08 -45.52 14.10
C GLN A 115 -38.75 -45.72 15.47
N VAL A 116 -38.82 -44.68 16.31
CA VAL A 116 -39.38 -44.76 17.68
C VAL A 116 -40.25 -43.52 17.96
N PRO A 117 -41.55 -43.56 17.59
CA PRO A 117 -42.47 -42.45 17.82
C PRO A 117 -42.48 -42.00 19.28
N GLY A 118 -42.40 -40.69 19.52
CA GLY A 118 -42.30 -40.06 20.84
C GLY A 118 -40.89 -39.96 21.43
N ARG A 119 -39.85 -40.48 20.75
CA ARG A 119 -38.44 -40.26 21.14
C ARG A 119 -37.85 -39.11 20.34
N TYR A 120 -37.17 -38.16 20.99
CA TYR A 120 -36.64 -36.95 20.37
C TYR A 120 -35.14 -36.81 20.63
N PRO A 121 -34.27 -37.57 19.93
CA PRO A 121 -32.83 -37.47 20.11
C PRO A 121 -32.31 -36.06 19.80
N ILE A 122 -31.27 -35.64 20.53
CA ILE A 122 -30.49 -34.44 20.22
C ILE A 122 -29.62 -34.73 19.00
N ILE A 123 -29.78 -33.94 17.95
CA ILE A 123 -29.05 -34.10 16.68
C ILE A 123 -28.07 -32.95 16.40
N GLY A 124 -28.12 -31.90 17.21
CA GLY A 124 -27.19 -30.78 17.18
C GLY A 124 -27.38 -29.89 18.40
N TRP A 125 -26.32 -29.21 18.82
CA TRP A 125 -26.35 -28.30 19.95
C TRP A 125 -25.40 -27.12 19.76
N GLY A 126 -25.71 -26.01 20.44
CA GLY A 126 -24.92 -24.80 20.42
C GLY A 126 -24.76 -24.23 21.82
N LEU A 127 -23.58 -23.70 22.11
CA LEU A 127 -23.31 -22.91 23.31
C LEU A 127 -23.31 -21.45 22.96
N LEU A 128 -24.16 -20.68 23.61
CA LEU A 128 -24.16 -19.23 23.53
C LEU A 128 -23.57 -18.65 24.82
N PHE A 129 -22.53 -17.85 24.66
CA PHE A 129 -21.84 -17.14 25.73
C PHE A 129 -22.29 -15.69 25.71
N THR A 130 -22.74 -15.18 26.86
CA THR A 130 -23.15 -13.77 26.98
C THR A 130 -22.01 -12.82 27.35
N ASP A 131 -20.82 -13.38 27.57
CA ASP A 131 -19.58 -12.68 27.85
C ASP A 131 -18.46 -13.34 27.03
N PRO A 132 -17.90 -12.67 26.00
CA PRO A 132 -16.79 -13.19 25.20
C PRO A 132 -15.55 -13.54 26.04
N ASP A 133 -15.36 -12.89 27.19
CA ASP A 133 -14.22 -13.16 28.07
C ASP A 133 -14.31 -14.53 28.75
N GLN A 134 -15.50 -15.12 28.80
CA GLN A 134 -15.77 -16.45 29.35
C GLN A 134 -15.73 -17.55 28.28
N PHE A 135 -15.39 -17.23 27.03
CA PHE A 135 -15.33 -18.20 25.95
C PHE A 135 -14.13 -19.15 26.11
N PRO A 136 -14.34 -20.48 26.14
CA PRO A 136 -13.24 -21.44 26.08
C PRO A 136 -12.55 -21.28 24.72
N ASN A 137 -11.26 -20.95 24.76
CA ASN A 137 -10.41 -20.57 23.62
C ASN A 137 -10.57 -19.12 23.14
N ARG A 138 -10.85 -18.17 24.05
CA ARG A 138 -10.86 -16.72 23.75
C ARG A 138 -9.62 -16.22 23.00
N GLU A 139 -8.45 -16.83 23.23
CA GLU A 139 -7.19 -16.51 22.54
C GLU A 139 -7.23 -16.79 21.02
N GLU A 140 -8.14 -17.65 20.55
CA GLU A 140 -8.33 -17.98 19.14
C GLU A 140 -9.24 -16.99 18.40
N ILE A 141 -9.88 -16.05 19.12
CA ILE A 141 -10.69 -14.99 18.53
C ILE A 141 -9.79 -13.75 18.33
N PRO A 142 -9.62 -13.25 17.09
CA PRO A 142 -8.87 -12.02 16.83
C PRO A 142 -9.32 -10.87 17.73
N GLU A 143 -8.37 -10.15 18.32
CA GLU A 143 -8.64 -9.04 19.25
C GLU A 143 -9.46 -7.93 18.58
N SER A 144 -9.29 -7.73 17.28
CA SER A 144 -10.09 -6.82 16.46
C SER A 144 -11.58 -7.17 16.42
N LEU A 145 -11.93 -8.45 16.55
CA LEU A 145 -13.33 -8.91 16.64
C LEU A 145 -13.87 -8.73 18.05
N LEU A 146 -13.07 -9.01 19.09
CA LEU A 146 -13.43 -8.81 20.49
C LEU A 146 -13.69 -7.32 20.80
N ASN A 147 -13.02 -6.42 20.09
CA ASN A 147 -13.16 -4.97 20.23
C ASN A 147 -14.30 -4.36 19.39
N LEU A 148 -15.10 -5.17 18.68
CA LEU A 148 -16.25 -4.64 17.93
C LEU A 148 -17.23 -3.98 18.89
N PRO A 149 -17.62 -2.71 18.65
CA PRO A 149 -18.68 -2.07 19.41
C PRO A 149 -19.91 -2.96 19.28
N HIS A 150 -20.47 -3.38 20.42
CA HIS A 150 -21.63 -4.26 20.51
C HIS A 150 -21.40 -5.77 20.32
N LEU A 151 -20.16 -6.29 20.29
CA LEU A 151 -19.94 -7.74 20.41
C LEU A 151 -20.49 -8.23 21.76
N ALA A 152 -21.72 -8.72 21.73
CA ALA A 152 -22.43 -9.10 22.94
C ALA A 152 -22.17 -10.57 23.28
N ARG A 153 -21.92 -11.43 22.28
CA ARG A 153 -21.96 -12.89 22.44
C ARG A 153 -21.05 -13.66 21.50
N VAL A 154 -20.59 -14.82 21.96
CA VAL A 154 -19.89 -15.83 21.15
C VAL A 154 -20.71 -17.11 21.15
N ALA A 155 -20.76 -17.83 20.03
CA ALA A 155 -21.44 -19.10 19.89
C ALA A 155 -20.47 -20.21 19.43
N ARG A 156 -20.51 -21.37 20.09
CA ARG A 156 -19.83 -22.59 19.60
C ARG A 156 -20.88 -23.58 19.13
N LEU A 157 -20.73 -24.07 17.90
CA LEU A 157 -21.72 -24.94 17.25
C LEU A 157 -21.15 -26.34 17.04
N PHE A 158 -21.92 -27.36 17.43
CA PHE A 158 -21.57 -28.76 17.26
C PHE A 158 -22.68 -29.52 16.55
N VAL A 159 -22.28 -30.36 15.58
CA VAL A 159 -23.19 -31.17 14.75
C VAL A 159 -22.66 -32.60 14.69
N SER A 160 -23.54 -33.58 14.88
CA SER A 160 -23.22 -34.99 14.69
C SER A 160 -23.36 -35.40 13.23
N ALA A 161 -22.46 -36.27 12.76
CA ALA A 161 -22.48 -36.79 11.39
C ALA A 161 -23.71 -37.68 11.11
N ASP A 162 -24.26 -38.35 12.13
CA ASP A 162 -25.38 -39.29 12.02
C ASP A 162 -26.74 -38.62 11.71
N GLY A 163 -26.86 -37.30 11.90
CA GLY A 163 -28.10 -36.56 11.66
C GLY A 163 -28.59 -36.61 10.19
N ARG A 164 -27.71 -36.95 9.24
CA ARG A 164 -28.03 -37.02 7.81
C ARG A 164 -28.71 -38.32 7.37
N ALA A 165 -28.45 -39.44 8.02
CA ALA A 165 -29.05 -40.73 7.61
C ALA A 165 -30.58 -40.70 7.71
N SER A 166 -31.11 -39.84 8.57
CA SER A 166 -32.55 -39.70 8.82
C SER A 166 -33.16 -38.39 8.29
N TYR A 167 -32.36 -37.33 8.01
CA TYR A 167 -32.87 -35.98 7.68
C TYR A 167 -32.01 -35.21 6.64
N PRO A 168 -32.22 -35.43 5.33
CA PRO A 168 -31.34 -34.91 4.27
C PRO A 168 -31.44 -33.39 3.98
N ASN A 169 -32.34 -32.64 4.64
CA ASN A 169 -32.62 -31.23 4.31
C ASN A 169 -31.99 -30.19 5.25
N GLY A 170 -31.26 -30.61 6.30
CA GLY A 170 -30.61 -29.67 7.24
C GLY A 170 -31.60 -28.83 8.08
N GLU A 171 -32.86 -29.26 8.21
CA GLU A 171 -33.93 -28.53 8.91
C GLU A 171 -33.63 -28.32 10.40
N ALA A 172 -32.98 -29.29 11.04
CA ALA A 172 -32.54 -29.18 12.43
C ALA A 172 -31.43 -28.14 12.64
N PHE A 173 -30.50 -28.06 11.68
CA PHE A 173 -29.42 -27.07 11.68
C PHE A 173 -29.98 -25.65 11.51
N THR A 174 -30.97 -25.54 10.63
CA THR A 174 -31.79 -24.34 10.42
C THR A 174 -32.45 -23.88 11.73
N ALA A 175 -33.15 -24.79 12.43
CA ALA A 175 -33.82 -24.46 13.69
C ALA A 175 -32.83 -24.01 14.79
N LEU A 176 -31.67 -24.67 14.91
CA LEU A 176 -30.64 -24.30 15.88
C LEU A 176 -30.08 -22.88 15.63
N ILE A 177 -29.77 -22.53 14.37
CA ILE A 177 -29.28 -21.19 14.02
C ILE A 177 -30.36 -20.13 14.27
N ASP A 178 -31.61 -20.43 13.89
CA ASP A 178 -32.74 -19.52 14.11
C ASP A 178 -32.96 -19.27 15.61
N GLY A 179 -32.77 -20.30 16.44
CA GLY A 179 -32.77 -20.19 17.90
C GLY A 179 -31.63 -19.33 18.46
N ILE A 180 -30.41 -19.49 17.94
CA ILE A 180 -29.23 -18.68 18.33
C ILE A 180 -29.46 -17.20 17.99
N LYS A 181 -29.96 -16.92 16.78
CA LYS A 181 -30.29 -15.56 16.34
C LYS A 181 -31.37 -14.93 17.20
N ALA A 182 -32.44 -15.67 17.49
CA ALA A 182 -33.53 -15.19 18.35
C ALA A 182 -33.06 -14.87 19.77
N ASP A 183 -32.05 -15.59 20.27
CA ASP A 183 -31.50 -15.36 21.61
C ASP A 183 -30.54 -14.16 21.68
N ALA A 184 -29.83 -13.86 20.59
CA ALA A 184 -28.79 -12.83 20.56
C ALA A 184 -29.27 -11.37 20.57
N GLN A 185 -30.58 -11.12 20.41
CA GLN A 185 -31.21 -9.80 20.52
C GLN A 185 -30.48 -8.67 19.76
N ASP A 186 -30.45 -8.77 18.42
CA ASP A 186 -29.91 -7.77 17.47
C ASP A 186 -28.40 -7.44 17.55
N GLY A 187 -27.62 -8.07 18.45
CA GLY A 187 -26.18 -7.85 18.58
C GLY A 187 -25.32 -8.85 17.77
N PRO A 188 -24.07 -8.48 17.40
CA PRO A 188 -23.20 -9.36 16.64
C PRO A 188 -22.80 -10.65 17.37
N ILE A 189 -22.79 -11.77 16.63
CA ILE A 189 -22.44 -13.11 17.14
C ILE A 189 -21.24 -13.66 16.37
N VAL A 190 -20.20 -14.09 17.08
CA VAL A 190 -19.09 -14.88 16.53
C VAL A 190 -19.41 -16.37 16.68
N GLY A 191 -19.57 -17.10 15.57
CA GLY A 191 -19.82 -18.55 15.54
C GLY A 191 -18.56 -19.34 15.21
N MET A 192 -18.15 -20.29 16.06
CA MET A 192 -17.06 -21.22 15.75
C MET A 192 -17.62 -22.59 15.33
N VAL A 193 -17.21 -23.07 14.16
CA VAL A 193 -17.60 -24.38 13.62
C VAL A 193 -16.37 -25.26 13.45
N LEU A 194 -16.45 -26.48 13.98
CA LEU A 194 -15.40 -27.50 13.85
C LEU A 194 -15.47 -28.15 12.45
N VAL A 195 -14.32 -28.22 11.76
CA VAL A 195 -14.18 -28.85 10.45
C VAL A 195 -13.18 -30.00 10.57
N GLY A 196 -13.66 -31.24 10.37
CA GLY A 196 -12.80 -32.42 10.33
C GLY A 196 -11.93 -32.48 9.05
N PRO A 197 -11.04 -33.49 8.93
CA PRO A 197 -10.07 -33.58 7.83
C PRO A 197 -10.74 -33.67 6.44
N ASP A 198 -9.99 -33.33 5.39
CA ASP A 198 -10.40 -33.01 4.01
C ASP A 198 -11.43 -33.93 3.28
N ASP A 199 -11.85 -35.06 3.84
CA ASP A 199 -12.84 -35.99 3.26
C ASP A 199 -14.32 -35.69 3.64
N ILE A 200 -14.61 -34.67 4.44
CA ILE A 200 -16.01 -34.28 4.81
C ILE A 200 -16.65 -33.28 3.81
N GLY A 201 -16.25 -33.35 2.53
CA GLY A 201 -16.54 -32.38 1.47
C GLY A 201 -18.01 -31.96 1.26
N PRO A 202 -19.05 -32.80 1.50
CA PRO A 202 -20.45 -32.38 1.30
C PRO A 202 -21.16 -31.84 2.56
N GLN A 203 -20.68 -32.15 3.78
CA GLN A 203 -21.41 -31.83 5.02
C GLN A 203 -21.13 -30.39 5.49
N TRP A 204 -19.87 -29.97 5.41
CA TRP A 204 -19.46 -28.59 5.71
C TRP A 204 -20.10 -27.58 4.74
N LEU A 205 -20.18 -27.91 3.45
CA LEU A 205 -20.69 -26.98 2.45
C LEU A 205 -22.16 -26.62 2.70
N GLU A 206 -22.97 -27.56 3.21
CA GLU A 206 -24.36 -27.29 3.58
C GLU A 206 -24.50 -26.48 4.87
N ALA A 207 -23.69 -26.78 5.90
CA ALA A 207 -23.67 -25.99 7.14
C ALA A 207 -23.23 -24.54 6.87
N LYS A 208 -22.19 -24.38 6.05
CA LYS A 208 -21.75 -23.08 5.53
C LYS A 208 -22.88 -22.38 4.77
N ASN A 209 -23.49 -23.05 3.79
CA ASN A 209 -24.58 -22.47 3.00
C ASN A 209 -25.78 -22.04 3.88
N ALA A 210 -26.08 -22.80 4.95
CA ALA A 210 -27.17 -22.47 5.86
C ALA A 210 -26.84 -21.32 6.84
N LEU A 211 -25.56 -21.14 7.21
CA LEU A 211 -25.06 -19.96 7.92
C LEU A 211 -25.10 -18.72 7.02
N GLU A 212 -24.58 -18.82 5.79
CA GLU A 212 -24.54 -17.71 4.82
C GLU A 212 -25.95 -17.23 4.41
N ARG A 213 -26.91 -18.16 4.21
CA ARG A 213 -28.33 -17.80 3.95
C ARG A 213 -28.98 -17.01 5.09
N ARG A 214 -28.39 -17.07 6.28
CA ARG A 214 -28.82 -16.38 7.48
C ARG A 214 -27.81 -15.31 7.88
N ASP A 215 -27.15 -14.67 6.92
CA ASP A 215 -26.39 -13.45 7.19
C ASP A 215 -25.22 -13.62 8.19
N PHE A 216 -24.66 -14.84 8.27
CA PHE A 216 -23.37 -15.09 8.91
C PHE A 216 -22.27 -15.08 7.83
N GLY A 217 -21.26 -14.23 7.97
CA GLY A 217 -20.11 -14.18 7.08
C GLY A 217 -18.93 -15.02 7.56
N ASP A 218 -18.41 -15.90 6.69
CA ASP A 218 -17.18 -16.68 6.94
C ASP A 218 -15.97 -15.74 7.00
N LEU A 219 -15.34 -15.65 8.18
CA LEU A 219 -14.12 -14.87 8.40
C LEU A 219 -12.85 -15.65 8.07
N GLY A 220 -12.99 -16.91 7.63
CA GLY A 220 -11.90 -17.81 7.30
C GLY A 220 -11.54 -18.76 8.45
N ILE A 221 -10.38 -19.42 8.29
CA ILE A 221 -9.82 -20.32 9.30
C ILE A 221 -9.16 -19.46 10.37
N ALA A 222 -9.65 -19.56 11.61
CA ALA A 222 -9.10 -18.84 12.75
C ALA A 222 -7.98 -19.62 13.42
N HIS A 223 -8.10 -20.95 13.44
CA HIS A 223 -7.09 -21.80 14.03
C HIS A 223 -7.10 -23.19 13.38
N SER A 224 -5.94 -23.86 13.45
CA SER A 224 -5.75 -25.21 12.96
C SER A 224 -4.92 -25.99 13.96
N GLU A 225 -5.47 -27.06 14.51
CA GLU A 225 -4.77 -27.92 15.44
C GLU A 225 -4.17 -29.12 14.71
N LEU A 226 -2.87 -29.36 14.95
CA LEU A 226 -2.12 -30.48 14.40
C LEU A 226 -1.93 -31.56 15.47
N PHE A 227 -2.59 -32.69 15.29
CA PHE A 227 -2.52 -33.84 16.19
C PHE A 227 -1.48 -34.84 15.68
N SER A 228 -0.45 -35.11 16.48
CA SER A 228 0.65 -36.01 16.11
C SER A 228 0.48 -37.42 16.69
N HIS A 229 0.67 -38.44 15.86
CA HIS A 229 0.57 -39.86 16.18
C HIS A 229 1.88 -40.41 16.79
N PRO A 230 1.85 -41.41 17.69
CA PRO A 230 3.06 -42.06 18.24
C PRO A 230 3.99 -42.74 17.19
N ASP A 231 3.49 -43.00 15.99
CA ASP A 231 4.24 -43.51 14.82
C ASP A 231 4.75 -42.41 13.86
N GLY A 232 4.50 -41.13 14.17
CA GLY A 232 5.05 -39.98 13.43
C GLY A 232 4.13 -39.30 12.40
N ARG A 233 2.88 -39.74 12.21
CA ARG A 233 1.89 -39.07 11.32
C ARG A 233 1.18 -37.88 12.01
N VAL A 234 0.68 -36.89 11.26
CA VAL A 234 0.01 -35.70 11.82
C VAL A 234 -1.33 -35.41 11.11
N ALA A 235 -2.40 -35.15 11.86
CA ALA A 235 -3.73 -34.78 11.35
C ALA A 235 -4.07 -33.32 11.69
N ARG A 236 -4.71 -32.59 10.77
CA ARG A 236 -5.09 -31.18 10.94
C ARG A 236 -6.61 -31.06 11.11
N VAL A 237 -7.05 -30.39 12.18
CA VAL A 237 -8.46 -29.99 12.39
C VAL A 237 -8.54 -28.48 12.25
N ASP A 238 -9.47 -27.99 11.43
CA ASP A 238 -9.63 -26.56 11.16
C ASP A 238 -10.86 -25.99 11.87
N PHE A 239 -10.67 -24.85 12.54
CA PHE A 239 -11.73 -24.07 13.17
C PHE A 239 -12.00 -22.81 12.34
N ARG A 240 -13.27 -22.60 11.99
CA ARG A 240 -13.70 -21.40 11.23
C ARG A 240 -14.58 -20.49 12.07
N LEU A 241 -14.34 -19.19 11.94
CA LEU A 241 -15.14 -18.16 12.60
C LEU A 241 -16.14 -17.55 11.61
N TYR A 242 -17.35 -17.32 12.09
CA TYR A 242 -18.43 -16.67 11.35
C TYR A 242 -18.94 -15.46 12.13
N LEU A 243 -19.36 -14.37 11.48
CA LEU A 243 -19.91 -13.18 12.13
C LEU A 243 -21.29 -12.82 11.58
N SER A 244 -22.29 -12.61 12.44
CA SER A 244 -23.64 -12.12 12.07
C SER A 244 -23.98 -10.85 12.86
N PRO A 245 -24.59 -9.79 12.26
CA PRO A 245 -24.80 -9.68 10.82
C PRO A 245 -23.46 -9.66 10.11
N SER A 246 -23.44 -10.19 8.90
CA SER A 246 -22.24 -10.20 8.09
C SER A 246 -21.76 -8.76 7.93
N PRO A 247 -20.52 -8.39 8.32
CA PRO A 247 -19.94 -7.16 7.80
C PRO A 247 -19.95 -7.26 6.28
N ASP A 248 -19.92 -6.13 5.58
CA ASP A 248 -19.94 -6.07 4.12
C ASP A 248 -18.79 -6.91 3.52
N ILE A 249 -19.04 -8.22 3.32
CA ILE A 249 -18.11 -9.27 2.88
C ILE A 249 -17.42 -8.84 1.59
N SER A 250 -18.10 -8.01 0.82
CA SER A 250 -17.60 -7.49 -0.42
C SER A 250 -16.31 -6.69 -0.21
N ALA A 251 -16.17 -5.92 0.87
CA ALA A 251 -14.97 -5.14 1.17
C ALA A 251 -13.80 -6.04 1.63
N HIS A 252 -14.07 -7.00 2.52
CA HIS A 252 -13.04 -7.93 3.00
C HIS A 252 -12.57 -8.89 1.90
N GLN A 253 -13.50 -9.51 1.14
CA GLN A 253 -13.15 -10.36 0.00
C GLN A 253 -12.38 -9.59 -1.06
N ARG A 254 -12.70 -8.32 -1.30
CA ARG A 254 -11.92 -7.47 -2.22
C ARG A 254 -10.55 -7.11 -1.67
N TYR A 255 -10.42 -6.80 -0.39
CA TYR A 255 -9.11 -6.64 0.24
C TYR A 255 -8.27 -7.91 0.06
N GLN A 256 -8.85 -9.10 0.30
CA GLN A 256 -8.15 -10.37 0.08
C GLN A 256 -7.83 -10.62 -1.39
N GLN A 257 -8.71 -10.24 -2.34
CA GLN A 257 -8.45 -10.33 -3.78
C GLN A 257 -7.36 -9.36 -4.24
N GLN A 258 -7.36 -8.12 -3.75
CA GLN A 258 -6.33 -7.13 -4.04
C GLN A 258 -5.01 -7.53 -3.42
N ARG A 259 -5.01 -8.02 -2.18
CA ARG A 259 -3.84 -8.59 -1.51
C ARG A 259 -3.32 -9.83 -2.22
N ALA A 260 -4.20 -10.72 -2.67
CA ALA A 260 -3.82 -11.88 -3.48
C ALA A 260 -3.20 -11.45 -4.82
N SER A 261 -3.82 -10.48 -5.52
CA SER A 261 -3.31 -9.95 -6.79
C SER A 261 -1.98 -9.22 -6.62
N LEU A 262 -1.77 -8.51 -5.50
CA LEU A 262 -0.47 -7.93 -5.13
C LEU A 262 0.54 -9.01 -4.75
N ASN A 263 0.10 -10.10 -4.11
CA ASN A 263 0.95 -11.23 -3.78
C ASN A 263 1.44 -12.00 -5.01
N GLU A 264 0.68 -11.98 -6.11
CA GLU A 264 1.12 -12.49 -7.43
C GLU A 264 2.28 -11.68 -8.02
N LEU A 265 2.46 -10.42 -7.60
CA LEU A 265 3.57 -9.57 -8.04
C LEU A 265 4.86 -9.89 -7.29
N LYS A 266 5.97 -9.96 -8.01
CA LYS A 266 7.30 -9.92 -7.41
C LYS A 266 7.50 -8.55 -6.74
N VAL A 267 8.30 -8.50 -5.67
CA VAL A 267 8.54 -7.27 -4.89
C VAL A 267 8.95 -6.08 -5.77
N TRP A 268 9.79 -6.30 -6.78
CA TRP A 268 10.23 -5.26 -7.70
C TRP A 268 9.12 -4.81 -8.69
N GLU A 269 8.20 -5.71 -9.08
CA GLU A 269 7.05 -5.39 -9.95
C GLU A 269 5.98 -4.56 -9.21
N ARG A 270 5.84 -4.78 -7.89
CA ARG A 270 4.90 -4.03 -7.05
C ARG A 270 5.18 -2.53 -7.07
N GLY A 271 6.45 -2.14 -6.92
CA GLY A 271 6.84 -0.74 -6.93
C GLY A 271 6.56 -0.04 -8.26
N GLN A 272 6.72 -0.76 -9.38
CA GLN A 272 6.46 -0.24 -10.72
C GLN A 272 4.99 0.02 -10.97
N MET A 273 4.14 -0.94 -10.59
CA MET A 273 2.71 -0.80 -10.76
C MET A 273 2.16 0.30 -9.83
N ALA A 274 2.67 0.38 -8.59
CA ALA A 274 2.25 1.39 -7.61
C ALA A 274 2.34 2.83 -8.13
N LEU A 275 3.46 3.16 -8.78
CA LEU A 275 3.72 4.49 -9.33
C LEU A 275 2.69 4.90 -10.39
N GLY A 276 2.36 3.99 -11.31
CA GLY A 276 1.33 4.24 -12.31
C GLY A 276 -0.09 4.28 -11.70
N LEU A 277 -0.38 3.36 -10.77
CA LEU A 277 -1.69 3.21 -10.15
C LEU A 277 -2.14 4.44 -9.36
N ALA A 278 -1.21 5.20 -8.78
CA ALA A 278 -1.50 6.45 -8.06
C ALA A 278 -2.24 7.48 -8.93
N TYR A 279 -2.04 7.46 -10.25
CA TYR A 279 -2.56 8.47 -11.16
C TYR A 279 -3.66 7.93 -12.09
N LEU A 280 -3.76 6.61 -12.24
CA LEU A 280 -4.80 5.99 -13.07
C LEU A 280 -6.19 6.16 -12.42
N PRO A 281 -7.25 6.37 -13.21
CA PRO A 281 -8.60 6.46 -12.68
C PRO A 281 -9.02 5.17 -11.98
N ALA A 282 -9.76 5.36 -10.89
CA ALA A 282 -10.21 4.28 -10.01
C ALA A 282 -11.09 3.23 -10.71
N ASP A 283 -12.09 3.67 -11.49
CA ASP A 283 -13.11 2.81 -12.12
C ASP A 283 -13.52 3.37 -13.49
N ARG A 284 -14.15 2.51 -14.32
CA ARG A 284 -14.74 2.84 -15.62
C ARG A 284 -13.74 3.44 -16.62
N ALA A 285 -12.45 3.22 -16.42
CA ALA A 285 -11.40 3.61 -17.34
C ALA A 285 -11.08 2.50 -18.34
N THR A 286 -10.69 2.90 -19.54
CA THR A 286 -10.08 2.03 -20.55
C THR A 286 -8.57 2.28 -20.57
N ILE A 287 -7.78 1.24 -20.27
CA ILE A 287 -6.32 1.34 -20.11
C ILE A 287 -5.63 0.37 -21.07
N ALA A 288 -4.75 0.90 -21.93
CA ALA A 288 -3.94 0.08 -22.82
C ALA A 288 -2.58 -0.27 -22.20
N VAL A 289 -2.12 -1.50 -22.36
CA VAL A 289 -0.82 -1.99 -21.84
C VAL A 289 -0.03 -2.60 -22.99
N LEU A 290 1.07 -1.96 -23.36
CA LEU A 290 2.00 -2.37 -24.41
C LEU A 290 3.27 -2.92 -23.74
N SER A 291 3.25 -4.21 -23.38
CA SER A 291 4.38 -4.88 -22.71
C SER A 291 4.27 -6.41 -22.63
N GLY A 292 3.37 -7.01 -23.41
CA GLY A 292 2.97 -8.42 -23.27
C GLY A 292 1.91 -8.68 -22.18
N ASP A 293 1.35 -9.90 -22.20
CA ASP A 293 0.17 -10.29 -21.41
C ASP A 293 0.35 -10.23 -19.88
N ASP A 294 1.59 -10.39 -19.37
CA ASP A 294 1.84 -10.53 -17.92
C ASP A 294 1.41 -9.29 -17.13
N HIS A 295 1.90 -8.12 -17.51
CA HIS A 295 1.58 -6.87 -16.82
C HIS A 295 0.10 -6.52 -16.95
N ALA A 296 -0.49 -6.76 -18.13
CA ALA A 296 -1.91 -6.49 -18.36
C ALA A 296 -2.82 -7.40 -17.51
N TYR A 297 -2.49 -8.70 -17.41
CA TYR A 297 -3.19 -9.65 -16.56
C TYR A 297 -3.14 -9.26 -15.09
N LYS A 298 -1.95 -8.86 -14.61
CA LYS A 298 -1.73 -8.38 -13.25
C LYS A 298 -2.51 -7.08 -12.96
N LEU A 299 -2.44 -6.12 -13.87
CA LEU A 299 -3.17 -4.85 -13.76
C LEU A 299 -4.69 -5.08 -13.71
N ALA A 300 -5.21 -6.00 -14.53
CA ALA A 300 -6.63 -6.36 -14.52
C ALA A 300 -7.10 -6.92 -13.17
N GLY A 301 -6.23 -7.61 -12.42
CA GLY A 301 -6.50 -8.05 -11.05
C GLY A 301 -6.51 -6.92 -10.02
N LEU A 302 -5.67 -5.90 -10.22
CA LEU A 302 -5.57 -4.73 -9.32
C LEU A 302 -6.66 -3.68 -9.56
N MET A 303 -7.20 -3.61 -10.78
CA MET A 303 -8.21 -2.63 -11.19
C MET A 303 -9.44 -3.31 -11.79
N PRO A 304 -10.21 -4.08 -11.00
CA PRO A 304 -11.35 -4.84 -11.50
C PRO A 304 -12.46 -3.97 -12.10
N GLY A 305 -12.55 -2.68 -11.71
CA GLY A 305 -13.50 -1.71 -12.25
C GLY A 305 -13.13 -1.12 -13.62
N ASN A 306 -11.96 -1.45 -14.17
CA ASN A 306 -11.44 -0.90 -15.41
C ASN A 306 -11.33 -1.97 -16.51
N THR A 307 -11.45 -1.53 -17.77
CA THR A 307 -11.18 -2.37 -18.94
C THR A 307 -9.71 -2.27 -19.32
N ILE A 308 -8.99 -3.39 -19.25
CA ILE A 308 -7.56 -3.46 -19.57
C ILE A 308 -7.39 -4.09 -20.96
N ILE A 309 -6.66 -3.40 -21.84
CA ILE A 309 -6.35 -3.86 -23.19
C ILE A 309 -4.87 -4.26 -23.24
N ALA A 310 -4.59 -5.55 -23.32
CA ALA A 310 -3.25 -6.09 -23.54
C ALA A 310 -2.92 -6.07 -25.04
N VAL A 311 -1.89 -5.33 -25.42
CA VAL A 311 -1.35 -5.30 -26.78
C VAL A 311 -0.13 -6.22 -26.82
N GLU A 312 -0.21 -7.28 -27.63
CA GLU A 312 0.90 -8.23 -27.82
C GLU A 312 1.76 -7.81 -29.03
N LEU A 313 2.95 -7.27 -28.72
CA LEU A 313 3.96 -6.87 -29.70
C LEU A 313 4.79 -8.07 -30.21
N ASN A 314 4.83 -9.18 -29.46
CA ASN A 314 5.56 -10.37 -29.87
C ASN A 314 4.62 -11.56 -30.11
N PRO A 315 4.33 -11.91 -31.38
CA PRO A 315 3.42 -13.02 -31.70
C PRO A 315 3.95 -14.40 -31.26
N ASP A 316 5.25 -14.54 -30.97
CA ASP A 316 5.86 -15.79 -30.48
C ASP A 316 5.75 -15.97 -28.95
N SER A 317 5.12 -15.01 -28.26
CA SER A 317 4.85 -15.03 -26.82
C SER A 317 3.88 -16.17 -26.44
N LYS A 318 4.42 -17.32 -26.05
CA LYS A 318 3.64 -18.46 -25.48
C LYS A 318 3.02 -18.18 -24.10
N GLN A 319 3.12 -16.94 -23.59
CA GLN A 319 2.69 -16.60 -22.23
C GLN A 319 1.16 -16.40 -22.13
N ALA A 320 0.53 -15.88 -23.18
CA ALA A 320 -0.92 -15.62 -23.21
C ALA A 320 -1.77 -16.90 -23.13
N GLU A 321 -1.30 -18.02 -23.70
CA GLU A 321 -2.03 -19.29 -23.71
C GLU A 321 -2.05 -20.01 -22.35
N ARG A 322 -1.16 -19.66 -21.41
CA ARG A 322 -0.98 -20.37 -20.14
C ARG A 322 -1.82 -19.80 -18.98
N ARG A 323 -2.45 -18.65 -19.15
CA ARG A 323 -3.10 -17.91 -18.05
C ARG A 323 -4.62 -17.92 -18.17
N GLY A 324 -5.29 -17.95 -17.02
CA GLY A 324 -6.75 -17.89 -16.93
C GLY A 324 -7.34 -16.61 -17.54
N GLN A 325 -8.64 -16.60 -17.75
CA GLN A 325 -9.35 -15.40 -18.23
C GLN A 325 -9.71 -14.49 -17.04
N ARG A 326 -9.44 -13.18 -17.19
CA ARG A 326 -10.00 -12.12 -16.34
C ARG A 326 -11.12 -11.46 -17.15
N GLN A 327 -12.27 -11.21 -16.54
CA GLN A 327 -13.45 -10.68 -17.26
C GLN A 327 -13.23 -9.27 -17.83
N ASN A 328 -12.32 -8.50 -17.25
CA ASN A 328 -12.00 -7.14 -17.62
C ASN A 328 -10.72 -7.00 -18.45
N LEU A 329 -10.16 -8.11 -18.96
CA LEU A 329 -8.93 -8.12 -19.77
C LEU A 329 -9.26 -8.50 -21.23
N LEU A 330 -8.95 -7.59 -22.14
CA LEU A 330 -9.05 -7.78 -23.59
C LEU A 330 -7.64 -7.97 -24.16
N ARG A 331 -7.45 -8.99 -24.99
CA ARG A 331 -6.16 -9.28 -25.63
C ARG A 331 -6.24 -8.98 -27.12
N VAL A 332 -5.23 -8.27 -27.60
CA VAL A 332 -5.22 -7.72 -28.95
C VAL A 332 -3.83 -7.91 -29.59
N PRO A 333 -3.75 -8.44 -30.83
CA PRO A 333 -2.52 -8.43 -31.62
C PRO A 333 -2.07 -7.01 -32.00
N ALA A 334 -0.77 -6.74 -31.97
CA ALA A 334 -0.20 -5.44 -32.35
C ALA A 334 -0.61 -4.94 -33.75
N GLN A 335 -0.89 -5.83 -34.70
CA GLN A 335 -1.34 -5.41 -36.05
C GLN A 335 -2.69 -4.66 -36.04
N LEU A 336 -3.47 -4.79 -34.97
CA LEU A 336 -4.74 -4.09 -34.80
C LEU A 336 -4.61 -2.81 -33.95
N LEU A 337 -3.39 -2.42 -33.56
CA LEU A 337 -3.14 -1.30 -32.66
C LEU A 337 -3.76 0.01 -33.19
N SER A 338 -3.52 0.36 -34.46
CA SER A 338 -4.07 1.57 -35.09
C SER A 338 -5.59 1.50 -35.28
N ALA A 339 -6.18 0.31 -35.39
CA ALA A 339 -7.63 0.14 -35.50
C ALA A 339 -8.33 0.35 -34.14
N LEU A 340 -7.65 0.07 -33.03
CA LEU A 340 -8.21 0.11 -31.68
C LEU A 340 -7.92 1.39 -30.93
N LEU A 341 -6.76 2.01 -31.19
CA LEU A 341 -6.35 3.28 -30.60
C LEU A 341 -6.98 4.46 -31.36
N GLN A 342 -8.30 4.53 -31.32
CA GLN A 342 -9.04 5.68 -31.84
C GLN A 342 -8.67 6.95 -31.05
N PRO A 343 -8.68 8.14 -31.66
CA PRO A 343 -8.38 9.38 -30.94
C PRO A 343 -9.26 9.56 -29.70
N GLU A 344 -8.64 9.98 -28.58
CA GLU A 344 -9.31 10.23 -27.29
C GLU A 344 -10.20 9.07 -26.77
N SER A 345 -9.80 7.83 -27.04
CA SER A 345 -10.51 6.63 -26.58
C SER A 345 -10.04 6.08 -25.22
N LEU A 346 -8.79 6.39 -24.83
CA LEU A 346 -8.15 5.84 -23.64
C LEU A 346 -8.14 6.81 -22.46
N ASP A 347 -8.34 6.28 -21.26
CA ASP A 347 -8.20 6.98 -19.98
C ASP A 347 -6.80 6.78 -19.37
N GLY A 348 -6.02 5.84 -19.90
CA GLY A 348 -4.61 5.66 -19.58
C GLY A 348 -3.90 4.68 -20.51
N ALA A 349 -2.56 4.71 -20.50
CA ALA A 349 -1.73 3.78 -21.23
C ALA A 349 -0.41 3.47 -20.48
N MET A 350 0.13 2.28 -20.70
CA MET A 350 1.40 1.83 -20.13
C MET A 350 2.31 1.26 -21.24
N LEU A 351 3.50 1.85 -21.40
CA LEU A 351 4.55 1.43 -22.34
C LEU A 351 5.70 0.80 -21.55
N PHE A 352 5.67 -0.51 -21.34
CA PHE A 352 6.60 -1.19 -20.43
C PHE A 352 7.53 -2.12 -21.21
N SER A 353 8.81 -1.78 -21.26
CA SER A 353 9.89 -2.55 -21.92
C SER A 353 9.57 -2.91 -23.37
N CYS A 354 8.91 -2.00 -24.08
CA CYS A 354 8.41 -2.20 -25.44
C CYS A 354 9.31 -1.57 -26.50
N PHE A 355 10.13 -0.58 -26.15
CA PHE A 355 11.02 0.10 -27.10
C PHE A 355 12.06 -0.84 -27.72
N PRO A 356 12.65 -1.81 -27.00
CA PRO A 356 13.56 -2.76 -27.62
C PRO A 356 12.87 -3.64 -28.68
N ASP A 357 11.58 -3.94 -28.51
CA ASP A 357 10.79 -4.72 -29.45
C ASP A 357 10.33 -3.88 -30.65
N LEU A 358 9.95 -2.62 -30.42
CA LEU A 358 9.65 -1.65 -31.49
C LEU A 358 10.90 -1.36 -32.32
N ALA A 359 12.07 -1.21 -31.69
CA ALA A 359 13.31 -0.95 -32.39
C ALA A 359 13.71 -2.13 -33.30
N ARG A 360 13.45 -3.36 -32.85
CA ARG A 360 13.61 -4.57 -33.67
C ARG A 360 12.73 -4.55 -34.92
N GLU A 361 11.48 -4.09 -34.80
CA GLU A 361 10.54 -4.00 -35.93
C GLU A 361 10.92 -2.90 -36.91
N GLY A 362 11.33 -1.73 -36.41
CA GLY A 362 11.76 -0.60 -37.23
C GLY A 362 13.07 -0.81 -37.99
N GLN A 363 13.90 -1.78 -37.57
CA GLN A 363 15.21 -2.10 -38.16
C GLN A 363 16.11 -0.86 -38.32
N PHE A 364 16.15 -0.27 -39.52
CA PHE A 364 16.95 0.89 -39.86
C PHE A 364 16.31 2.22 -39.41
N ASP A 365 14.98 2.27 -39.25
CA ASP A 365 14.23 3.43 -38.76
C ASP A 365 13.57 3.13 -37.40
N TYR A 366 14.39 2.68 -36.45
CA TYR A 366 13.92 2.36 -35.11
C TYR A 366 13.39 3.61 -34.37
N GLN A 367 13.95 4.79 -34.64
CA GLN A 367 13.51 6.05 -34.04
C GLN A 367 12.11 6.42 -34.52
N GLY A 368 11.88 6.46 -35.84
CA GLY A 368 10.57 6.75 -36.41
C GLY A 368 9.50 5.79 -35.91
N THR A 369 9.82 4.49 -35.78
CA THR A 369 8.87 3.49 -35.25
C THR A 369 8.48 3.77 -33.78
N ILE A 370 9.44 4.15 -32.92
CA ILE A 370 9.15 4.51 -31.52
C ILE A 370 8.34 5.81 -31.46
N GLU A 371 8.69 6.81 -32.28
CA GLU A 371 8.00 8.09 -32.36
C GLU A 371 6.55 7.94 -32.83
N GLU A 372 6.31 7.15 -33.89
CA GLU A 372 4.98 6.83 -34.40
C GLU A 372 4.12 6.11 -33.35
N CYS A 373 4.69 5.15 -32.63
CA CYS A 373 4.00 4.46 -31.55
C CYS A 373 3.63 5.44 -30.41
N CYS A 374 4.57 6.27 -29.97
CA CYS A 374 4.32 7.30 -28.96
C CYS A 374 3.23 8.29 -29.42
N ALA A 375 3.26 8.70 -30.69
CA ALA A 375 2.28 9.61 -31.27
C ALA A 375 0.88 8.98 -31.33
N LEU A 376 0.78 7.74 -31.79
CA LEU A 376 -0.48 6.98 -31.82
C LEU A 376 -1.10 6.84 -30.43
N VAL A 377 -0.29 6.47 -29.44
CA VAL A 377 -0.74 6.34 -28.05
C VAL A 377 -1.14 7.71 -27.48
N SER A 378 -0.36 8.77 -27.73
CA SER A 378 -0.70 10.13 -27.31
C SER A 378 -2.00 10.64 -27.92
N GLN A 379 -2.28 10.31 -29.18
CA GLN A 379 -3.53 10.66 -29.86
C GLN A 379 -4.73 9.90 -29.27
N ALA A 380 -4.54 8.64 -28.88
CA ALA A 380 -5.59 7.83 -28.29
C ALA A 380 -5.94 8.24 -26.85
N LEU A 381 -5.03 8.91 -26.13
CA LEU A 381 -5.28 9.39 -24.78
C LEU A 381 -6.21 10.61 -24.76
N LYS A 382 -7.22 10.58 -23.88
CA LYS A 382 -8.05 11.76 -23.57
C LYS A 382 -7.22 12.83 -22.84
N PRO A 383 -7.56 14.11 -22.95
CA PRO A 383 -7.02 15.12 -22.04
C PRO A 383 -7.28 14.74 -20.56
N GLY A 384 -6.25 14.76 -19.74
CA GLY A 384 -6.24 14.29 -18.35
C GLY A 384 -5.84 12.82 -18.17
N ALA A 385 -5.78 12.03 -19.25
CA ALA A 385 -5.35 10.63 -19.19
C ALA A 385 -3.84 10.51 -18.92
N ILE A 386 -3.46 9.36 -18.36
CA ILE A 386 -2.09 9.10 -17.90
C ILE A 386 -1.33 8.18 -18.86
N LEU A 387 -0.08 8.53 -19.15
CA LEU A 387 0.88 7.67 -19.82
C LEU A 387 2.01 7.29 -18.85
N ALA A 388 2.14 6.01 -18.54
CA ALA A 388 3.29 5.48 -17.81
C ALA A 388 4.27 4.83 -18.81
N VAL A 389 5.53 5.26 -18.80
CA VAL A 389 6.58 4.70 -19.63
C VAL A 389 7.65 4.10 -18.73
N ARG A 390 7.96 2.82 -18.93
CA ARG A 390 9.01 2.12 -18.22
C ARG A 390 9.89 1.42 -19.22
N ASP A 391 11.04 1.98 -19.52
CA ASP A 391 11.93 1.40 -20.52
C ASP A 391 13.39 1.72 -20.23
N THR A 392 14.31 1.01 -20.86
CA THR A 392 15.74 1.29 -20.77
C THR A 392 16.09 2.57 -21.53
N VAL A 393 17.12 3.27 -21.05
CA VAL A 393 17.57 4.54 -21.62
C VAL A 393 19.08 4.53 -21.84
N ALA A 394 19.53 5.27 -22.83
CA ALA A 394 20.94 5.54 -23.07
C ALA A 394 21.51 6.49 -21.99
N PRO A 395 22.80 6.38 -21.66
CA PRO A 395 23.49 7.38 -20.82
C PRO A 395 23.50 8.75 -21.51
N LEU A 396 23.49 9.84 -20.73
CA LEU A 396 23.55 11.21 -21.28
C LEU A 396 24.86 11.47 -22.04
N ASP A 397 25.94 10.83 -21.62
CA ASP A 397 27.30 10.96 -22.12
C ASP A 397 27.66 9.79 -23.06
N ARG A 398 26.78 9.46 -24.03
CA ARG A 398 26.84 8.25 -24.88
C ARG A 398 28.21 7.91 -25.45
N GLU A 399 28.93 8.93 -25.90
CA GLU A 399 30.22 8.81 -26.60
C GLU A 399 31.43 8.83 -25.65
N SER A 400 31.24 9.24 -24.38
CA SER A 400 32.33 9.28 -23.40
C SER A 400 32.94 7.90 -23.20
N LEU A 401 34.27 7.82 -23.16
CA LEU A 401 34.94 6.55 -22.99
C LEU A 401 34.89 6.12 -21.52
N ARG A 402 34.57 4.84 -21.31
CA ARG A 402 34.59 4.15 -20.02
C ARG A 402 35.54 2.98 -20.09
N THR A 403 36.10 2.60 -18.95
CA THR A 403 36.80 1.33 -18.82
C THR A 403 35.84 0.29 -18.26
N LEU A 404 35.55 -0.73 -19.07
CA LEU A 404 34.78 -1.90 -18.69
C LEU A 404 35.76 -3.04 -18.35
N GLU A 405 35.86 -3.38 -17.06
CA GLU A 405 36.63 -4.52 -16.61
C GLU A 405 35.70 -5.73 -16.41
N LEU A 406 35.96 -6.85 -17.09
CA LEU A 406 35.09 -8.02 -17.13
C LEU A 406 35.79 -9.26 -16.61
N ASP A 407 35.04 -10.09 -15.88
CA ASP A 407 35.52 -11.39 -15.43
C ASP A 407 35.86 -12.30 -16.61
N SER A 408 36.99 -12.99 -16.47
CA SER A 408 37.47 -14.01 -17.41
C SER A 408 37.90 -15.30 -16.71
N SER A 409 37.67 -15.41 -15.39
CA SER A 409 38.08 -16.55 -14.58
C SER A 409 37.16 -17.77 -14.75
N HIS A 410 35.89 -17.56 -15.13
CA HIS A 410 34.90 -18.62 -15.29
C HIS A 410 34.35 -18.72 -16.73
N GLY A 411 34.60 -19.86 -17.38
CA GLY A 411 34.17 -20.15 -18.76
C GLY A 411 35.31 -20.15 -19.77
N ALA A 412 35.01 -20.52 -21.01
CA ALA A 412 35.96 -20.58 -22.11
C ALA A 412 36.05 -19.24 -22.87
N PHE A 413 37.15 -19.00 -23.58
CA PHE A 413 37.25 -17.82 -24.46
C PHE A 413 36.59 -18.03 -25.83
N PHE A 414 36.29 -19.29 -26.19
CA PHE A 414 35.70 -19.68 -27.47
C PHE A 414 34.58 -20.71 -27.24
N GLY A 415 33.56 -20.69 -28.11
CA GLY A 415 32.48 -21.68 -28.09
C GLY A 415 31.08 -21.07 -28.14
N ASP A 416 30.11 -21.85 -27.67
CA ASP A 416 28.71 -21.47 -27.45
C ASP A 416 28.63 -20.35 -26.38
N THR A 417 27.67 -19.43 -26.52
CA THR A 417 27.41 -18.32 -25.59
C THR A 417 27.23 -18.76 -24.14
N LYS A 418 26.68 -19.95 -23.88
CA LYS A 418 26.58 -20.54 -22.54
C LYS A 418 27.94 -20.89 -21.94
N SER A 419 28.91 -21.23 -22.77
CA SER A 419 30.25 -21.65 -22.36
C SER A 419 31.26 -20.51 -22.27
N LEU A 420 30.97 -19.34 -22.86
CA LEU A 420 31.91 -18.21 -22.88
C LEU A 420 32.13 -17.60 -21.49
N ASN A 421 33.33 -17.16 -21.16
CA ASN A 421 33.54 -16.23 -20.05
C ASN A 421 32.99 -14.83 -20.41
N THR A 422 32.82 -13.95 -19.42
CA THR A 422 32.12 -12.67 -19.64
C THR A 422 32.91 -11.74 -20.55
N ALA A 423 34.25 -11.70 -20.45
CA ALA A 423 35.10 -10.97 -21.38
C ALA A 423 34.95 -11.44 -22.85
N ALA A 424 34.95 -12.76 -23.09
CA ALA A 424 34.76 -13.32 -24.44
C ALA A 424 33.34 -13.10 -24.96
N LEU A 425 32.34 -13.12 -24.08
CA LEU A 425 30.97 -12.79 -24.42
C LEU A 425 30.85 -11.33 -24.89
N PHE A 426 31.58 -10.40 -24.27
CA PHE A 426 31.64 -9.00 -24.72
C PHE A 426 32.30 -8.85 -26.09
N VAL A 427 33.40 -9.55 -26.36
CA VAL A 427 34.05 -9.55 -27.69
C VAL A 427 33.07 -10.02 -28.77
N ARG A 428 32.31 -11.10 -28.49
CA ARG A 428 31.28 -11.59 -29.41
C ARG A 428 30.15 -10.58 -29.60
N PHE A 429 29.66 -10.00 -28.51
CA PHE A 429 28.63 -8.95 -28.51
C PHE A 429 29.06 -7.76 -29.38
N GLN A 430 30.28 -7.24 -29.18
CA GLN A 430 30.82 -6.12 -29.93
C GLN A 430 30.89 -6.41 -31.44
N ASN A 431 31.36 -7.60 -31.82
CA ASN A 431 31.47 -7.99 -33.24
C ASN A 431 30.11 -8.06 -33.93
N GLU A 432 29.06 -8.44 -33.19
CA GLU A 432 27.70 -8.43 -33.70
C GLU A 432 27.10 -7.02 -33.71
N ALA A 433 27.38 -6.20 -32.69
CA ALA A 433 26.93 -4.81 -32.62
C ALA A 433 27.46 -3.96 -33.78
N LYS A 434 28.69 -4.21 -34.26
CA LYS A 434 29.25 -3.55 -35.47
C LYS A 434 28.47 -3.83 -36.75
N GLN A 435 27.66 -4.88 -36.79
CA GLN A 435 26.81 -5.23 -37.93
C GLN A 435 25.41 -4.60 -37.82
N GLN A 436 25.08 -3.99 -36.67
CA GLN A 436 23.79 -3.35 -36.46
C GLN A 436 23.83 -1.88 -36.90
N PRO A 437 22.73 -1.35 -37.46
CA PRO A 437 22.67 0.02 -37.96
C PRO A 437 22.49 1.09 -36.86
N TRP A 438 22.37 0.70 -35.59
CA TRP A 438 21.92 1.58 -34.51
C TRP A 438 23.00 2.42 -33.83
N PHE A 439 24.26 2.06 -34.04
CA PHE A 439 25.41 2.69 -33.40
C PHE A 439 26.19 3.55 -34.38
N THR A 440 26.64 4.71 -33.92
CA THR A 440 27.60 5.56 -34.64
C THR A 440 29.00 4.95 -34.59
N GLU A 441 29.90 5.41 -35.47
CA GLU A 441 31.31 4.97 -35.44
C GLU A 441 32.00 5.27 -34.10
N GLU A 442 31.67 6.41 -33.48
CA GLU A 442 32.18 6.80 -32.16
C GLU A 442 31.70 5.87 -31.05
N GLU A 443 30.42 5.49 -31.06
CA GLU A 443 29.85 4.57 -30.07
C GLU A 443 30.38 3.13 -30.21
N LEU A 444 30.84 2.74 -31.41
CA LEU A 444 31.43 1.41 -31.67
C LEU A 444 32.92 1.30 -31.30
N LYS A 445 33.55 2.39 -30.86
CA LYS A 445 34.96 2.39 -30.46
C LYS A 445 35.17 1.49 -29.25
N VAL A 446 36.03 0.47 -29.42
CA VAL A 446 36.51 -0.37 -28.34
C VAL A 446 38.00 -0.65 -28.51
N GLU A 447 38.77 -0.47 -27.45
CA GLU A 447 40.18 -0.85 -27.34
C GLU A 447 40.33 -1.98 -26.30
N GLY A 448 41.22 -2.94 -26.55
CA GLY A 448 41.41 -4.14 -25.73
C GLY A 448 41.04 -5.43 -26.47
N PRO A 449 41.00 -6.59 -25.79
CA PRO A 449 41.20 -6.76 -24.35
C PRO A 449 42.66 -6.56 -23.90
N VAL A 450 42.86 -5.89 -22.76
CA VAL A 450 44.16 -5.86 -22.05
C VAL A 450 43.99 -6.59 -20.71
N PRO A 451 44.98 -7.37 -20.24
CA PRO A 451 44.89 -8.01 -18.92
C PRO A 451 44.61 -7.00 -17.79
N GLY A 452 43.61 -7.29 -16.96
CA GLY A 452 43.24 -6.52 -15.79
C GLY A 452 43.86 -7.06 -14.50
N THR A 453 43.17 -6.88 -13.37
CA THR A 453 43.56 -7.51 -12.10
C THR A 453 43.09 -8.96 -12.02
N SER A 454 43.96 -9.88 -11.58
CA SER A 454 43.67 -11.29 -11.27
C SER A 454 42.41 -11.91 -11.90
N GLY A 455 42.50 -12.36 -13.15
CA GLY A 455 41.41 -13.07 -13.82
C GLY A 455 40.38 -12.18 -14.52
N THR A 456 40.64 -10.89 -14.70
CA THR A 456 39.80 -9.98 -15.49
C THR A 456 40.49 -9.48 -16.77
N HIS A 457 39.69 -9.00 -17.73
CA HIS A 457 40.16 -8.25 -18.90
C HIS A 457 39.51 -6.86 -18.95
N ARG A 458 40.28 -5.87 -19.37
CA ARG A 458 39.83 -4.48 -19.52
C ARG A 458 39.59 -4.14 -20.99
N PHE A 459 38.52 -3.40 -21.21
CA PHE A 459 38.14 -2.82 -22.48
C PHE A 459 37.91 -1.33 -22.26
N LYS A 460 38.46 -0.48 -23.13
CA LYS A 460 38.06 0.93 -23.21
C LYS A 460 36.96 1.01 -24.27
N THR A 461 35.78 1.49 -23.92
CA THR A 461 34.60 1.48 -24.80
C THR A 461 33.75 2.72 -24.56
N SER A 462 32.87 3.09 -25.50
CA SER A 462 31.87 4.15 -25.25
C SER A 462 30.93 3.79 -24.10
N ALA A 463 30.39 4.81 -23.42
CA ALA A 463 29.40 4.66 -22.36
C ALA A 463 28.17 3.88 -22.82
N ARG A 464 27.63 4.20 -24.01
CA ARG A 464 26.46 3.52 -24.56
C ARG A 464 26.72 2.03 -24.81
N MET A 465 27.89 1.66 -25.35
CA MET A 465 28.25 0.26 -25.60
C MET A 465 28.42 -0.53 -24.30
N ALA A 466 29.01 0.08 -23.27
CA ALA A 466 29.12 -0.55 -21.94
C ALA A 466 27.72 -0.80 -21.35
N ASP A 467 26.85 0.21 -21.40
CA ASP A 467 25.52 0.14 -20.80
C ASP A 467 24.61 -0.86 -21.56
N GLU A 468 24.64 -0.85 -22.90
CA GLU A 468 23.91 -1.82 -23.74
C GLU A 468 24.33 -3.27 -23.42
N PHE A 469 25.64 -3.52 -23.27
CA PHE A 469 26.13 -4.84 -22.90
C PHE A 469 25.68 -5.26 -21.49
N LEU A 470 25.81 -4.37 -20.51
CA LEU A 470 25.44 -4.66 -19.12
C LEU A 470 23.94 -4.95 -18.98
N LEU A 471 23.08 -4.19 -19.67
CA LEU A 471 21.63 -4.40 -19.68
C LEU A 471 21.24 -5.74 -20.31
N LYS A 472 21.96 -6.20 -21.34
CA LYS A 472 21.72 -7.50 -22.01
C LYS A 472 22.38 -8.68 -21.31
N LEU A 473 23.44 -8.45 -20.54
CA LEU A 473 24.25 -9.50 -19.91
C LEU A 473 23.43 -10.60 -19.19
N PRO A 474 22.32 -10.31 -18.48
CA PRO A 474 21.48 -11.35 -17.86
C PRO A 474 20.88 -12.36 -18.85
N TYR A 475 20.75 -11.99 -20.13
CA TYR A 475 19.99 -12.73 -21.14
C TYR A 475 20.88 -13.30 -22.26
N LEU A 476 22.03 -12.68 -22.53
CA LEU A 476 22.92 -13.04 -23.66
C LEU A 476 23.37 -14.50 -23.66
N ARG A 477 23.45 -15.16 -22.51
CA ARG A 477 23.87 -16.56 -22.41
C ARG A 477 22.78 -17.52 -22.88
N THR A 478 21.51 -17.17 -22.65
CA THR A 478 20.36 -18.03 -22.94
C THR A 478 19.75 -17.75 -24.31
N ASP A 479 19.73 -16.49 -24.74
CA ASP A 479 19.04 -16.09 -25.97
C ASP A 479 19.79 -15.00 -26.75
N PHE A 480 21.04 -15.28 -27.09
CA PHE A 480 21.92 -14.32 -27.76
C PHE A 480 21.34 -13.76 -29.06
N VAL A 481 20.80 -14.61 -29.92
CA VAL A 481 20.33 -14.19 -31.27
C VAL A 481 19.11 -13.28 -31.16
N HIS A 482 18.18 -13.58 -30.23
CA HIS A 482 17.03 -12.71 -30.00
C HIS A 482 17.48 -11.36 -29.42
N GLU A 483 18.33 -11.38 -28.40
CA GLU A 483 18.77 -10.15 -27.73
C GLU A 483 19.60 -9.24 -28.63
N MET A 484 20.42 -9.78 -29.55
CA MET A 484 21.17 -8.94 -30.50
C MET A 484 20.29 -8.19 -31.51
N ARG A 485 19.02 -8.59 -31.67
CA ARG A 485 18.06 -7.91 -32.55
C ARG A 485 17.28 -6.78 -31.87
N ARG A 486 17.47 -6.58 -30.57
CA ARG A 486 16.75 -5.58 -29.77
C ARG A 486 17.72 -4.48 -29.39
N LEU A 487 17.30 -3.22 -29.41
CA LEU A 487 18.10 -2.09 -28.94
C LEU A 487 17.58 -1.62 -27.58
N PHE A 488 18.40 -1.72 -26.53
CA PHE A 488 17.99 -1.35 -25.16
C PHE A 488 18.22 0.14 -24.90
N THR A 489 19.13 0.79 -25.62
CA THR A 489 19.47 2.21 -25.40
C THR A 489 19.09 3.10 -26.60
N PRO A 490 17.81 3.20 -27.01
CA PRO A 490 17.41 4.03 -28.16
C PRO A 490 17.47 5.54 -27.84
N HIS A 491 17.00 5.94 -26.65
CA HIS A 491 16.89 7.35 -26.23
C HIS A 491 17.50 7.54 -24.84
N THR A 492 18.06 8.71 -24.58
CA THR A 492 18.31 9.18 -23.21
C THR A 492 16.98 9.53 -22.56
N ALA A 493 16.94 9.60 -21.23
CA ALA A 493 15.74 10.05 -20.51
C ALA A 493 15.28 11.45 -20.98
N LYS A 494 16.23 12.35 -21.28
CA LYS A 494 15.95 13.71 -21.75
C LYS A 494 15.35 13.75 -23.15
N GLU A 495 15.85 12.95 -24.09
CA GLU A 495 15.29 12.88 -25.45
C GLU A 495 13.88 12.28 -25.43
N ARG A 496 13.65 11.26 -24.61
CA ARG A 496 12.31 10.69 -24.41
C ARG A 496 11.35 11.72 -23.81
N ASP A 497 11.78 12.46 -22.79
CA ASP A 497 10.97 13.54 -22.20
C ASP A 497 10.61 14.58 -23.25
N ALA A 498 11.58 15.04 -24.07
CA ALA A 498 11.36 16.02 -25.12
C ALA A 498 10.39 15.52 -26.21
N LEU A 499 10.50 14.25 -26.61
CA LEU A 499 9.57 13.61 -27.55
C LEU A 499 8.14 13.59 -26.99
N LEU A 500 7.96 13.22 -25.72
CA LEU A 500 6.62 13.13 -25.14
C LEU A 500 6.03 14.53 -24.90
N GLU A 501 6.85 15.50 -24.49
CA GLU A 501 6.45 16.91 -24.36
C GLU A 501 5.98 17.51 -25.69
N SER A 502 6.68 17.22 -26.82
CA SER A 502 6.27 17.70 -28.15
C SER A 502 4.94 17.07 -28.63
N LEU A 503 4.56 15.92 -28.07
CA LEU A 503 3.28 15.24 -28.29
C LEU A 503 2.16 15.72 -27.35
N GLY A 504 2.37 16.79 -26.57
CA GLY A 504 1.37 17.34 -25.66
C GLY A 504 1.24 16.57 -24.35
N LEU A 505 2.28 15.86 -23.92
CA LEU A 505 2.30 15.13 -22.65
C LEU A 505 3.12 15.90 -21.61
N ARG A 506 2.48 16.16 -20.47
CA ARG A 506 3.03 16.89 -19.34
C ARG A 506 3.66 15.92 -18.35
N ARG A 507 4.97 16.03 -18.09
CA ARG A 507 5.69 15.17 -17.14
C ARG A 507 5.24 15.42 -15.69
N GLN A 508 4.95 14.34 -14.96
CA GLN A 508 4.64 14.34 -13.52
C GLN A 508 5.87 13.91 -12.70
N LEU A 509 6.55 12.84 -13.12
CA LEU A 509 7.79 12.36 -12.52
C LEU A 509 8.60 11.52 -13.50
N SER A 510 9.89 11.36 -13.21
CA SER A 510 10.86 10.59 -13.98
C SER A 510 11.92 10.03 -13.03
N ALA A 511 12.15 8.72 -13.01
CA ALA A 511 13.04 8.06 -12.06
C ALA A 511 13.84 6.91 -12.69
N ALA A 512 15.11 6.81 -12.33
CA ALA A 512 15.93 5.63 -12.59
C ALA A 512 15.48 4.45 -11.71
N GLU A 513 15.43 3.24 -12.28
CA GLU A 513 15.06 2.02 -11.56
C GLU A 513 16.20 1.00 -11.58
N PHE A 514 16.57 0.53 -10.40
CA PHE A 514 17.65 -0.45 -10.21
C PHE A 514 17.11 -1.78 -9.69
N ASN A 515 17.21 -2.84 -10.51
CA ASN A 515 17.02 -4.20 -10.03
C ASN A 515 18.25 -4.63 -9.21
N ARG A 516 18.14 -4.53 -7.88
CA ARG A 516 19.20 -4.90 -6.93
C ARG A 516 19.71 -6.32 -7.15
N TRP A 517 18.83 -7.27 -7.53
CA TRP A 517 19.26 -8.64 -7.77
C TRP A 517 20.21 -8.74 -8.96
N ILE A 518 19.91 -8.06 -10.08
CA ILE A 518 20.80 -8.02 -11.26
C ILE A 518 22.14 -7.38 -10.88
N LYS A 519 22.10 -6.22 -10.21
CA LYS A 519 23.31 -5.52 -9.77
C LYS A 519 24.20 -6.43 -8.90
N GLN A 520 23.65 -7.01 -7.85
CA GLN A 520 24.40 -7.80 -6.85
C GLN A 520 24.82 -9.19 -7.34
N ASN A 521 24.01 -9.84 -8.18
CA ASN A 521 24.25 -11.23 -8.57
C ASN A 521 24.87 -11.40 -9.95
N ILE A 522 24.82 -10.36 -10.80
CA ILE A 522 25.35 -10.41 -12.16
C ILE A 522 26.46 -9.38 -12.30
N TRP A 523 26.15 -8.08 -12.17
CA TRP A 523 27.10 -7.03 -12.51
C TRP A 523 28.28 -6.95 -11.55
N GLU A 524 28.05 -6.79 -10.24
CA GLU A 524 29.11 -6.67 -9.23
C GLU A 524 30.04 -7.89 -9.16
N LYS A 525 29.59 -9.06 -9.67
CA LYS A 525 30.37 -10.29 -9.71
C LYS A 525 31.14 -10.48 -11.02
N GLN A 526 30.73 -9.83 -12.11
CA GLN A 526 31.22 -10.13 -13.47
C GLN A 526 31.78 -8.92 -14.20
N ALA A 527 31.54 -7.71 -13.70
CA ALA A 527 31.94 -6.47 -14.32
C ALA A 527 32.37 -5.44 -13.27
N ARG A 528 33.16 -4.46 -13.70
CA ARG A 528 33.39 -3.20 -13.00
C ARG A 528 33.47 -2.09 -14.03
N LEU A 529 32.73 -1.01 -13.77
CA LEU A 529 32.69 0.16 -14.65
C LEU A 529 33.53 1.28 -14.04
N LEU A 530 34.42 1.87 -14.82
CA LEU A 530 35.29 2.97 -14.41
C LEU A 530 35.23 4.12 -15.42
N ASP A 531 35.44 5.34 -14.95
CA ASP A 531 35.60 6.53 -15.80
C ASP A 531 36.99 6.53 -16.47
N GLU A 532 37.28 7.58 -17.25
CA GLU A 532 38.59 7.75 -17.89
C GLU A 532 39.73 7.95 -16.89
N ALA A 533 39.44 8.46 -15.69
CA ALA A 533 40.40 8.67 -14.61
C ALA A 533 40.63 7.39 -13.78
N GLY A 534 39.90 6.32 -14.04
CA GLY A 534 39.97 5.04 -13.33
C GLY A 534 39.16 4.99 -12.03
N ASN A 535 38.29 5.98 -11.78
CA ASN A 535 37.38 5.97 -10.64
C ASN A 535 36.16 5.09 -10.94
N PRO A 536 35.59 4.38 -9.95
CA PRO A 536 34.34 3.66 -10.12
C PRO A 536 33.20 4.57 -10.58
N VAL A 537 32.41 4.08 -11.54
CA VAL A 537 31.17 4.71 -12.00
C VAL A 537 30.02 3.78 -11.65
N GLU A 538 28.85 4.36 -11.38
CA GLU A 538 27.64 3.60 -11.13
C GLU A 538 27.22 2.79 -12.37
N TYR A 539 26.64 1.62 -12.11
CA TYR A 539 26.03 0.82 -13.18
C TYR A 539 24.81 1.52 -13.78
N PRO A 540 24.45 1.24 -15.04
CA PRO A 540 23.26 1.80 -15.63
C PRO A 540 21.99 1.41 -14.86
N ALA A 541 21.00 2.28 -14.86
CA ALA A 541 19.67 1.96 -14.39
C ALA A 541 19.11 0.81 -15.24
N THR A 542 18.59 -0.23 -14.59
CA THR A 542 18.03 -1.39 -15.30
C THR A 542 16.79 -1.03 -16.12
N ASN A 543 16.04 -0.01 -15.70
CA ASN A 543 14.96 0.62 -16.43
C ASN A 543 14.87 2.09 -15.99
N HIS A 544 14.10 2.88 -16.71
CA HIS A 544 13.74 4.24 -16.34
C HIS A 544 12.23 4.38 -16.43
N PHE A 545 11.61 4.75 -15.30
CA PHE A 545 10.19 4.99 -15.19
C PHE A 545 9.90 6.49 -15.37
N SER A 546 8.87 6.83 -16.14
CA SER A 546 8.39 8.21 -16.29
C SER A 546 6.87 8.20 -16.40
N LEU A 547 6.25 9.25 -15.87
CA LEU A 547 4.81 9.41 -15.84
C LEU A 547 4.43 10.75 -16.46
N TYR A 548 3.43 10.72 -17.32
CA TYR A 548 2.93 11.91 -18.01
C TYR A 548 1.41 11.98 -18.00
N THR A 549 0.88 13.19 -18.11
CA THR A 549 -0.54 13.48 -18.28
C THR A 549 -0.75 14.13 -19.63
N LYS A 550 -1.70 13.62 -20.42
CA LYS A 550 -2.12 14.27 -21.67
C LYS A 550 -2.81 15.58 -21.35
N VAL A 551 -2.41 16.67 -21.99
CA VAL A 551 -3.11 17.95 -21.93
C VAL A 551 -3.77 18.27 -23.27
N ARG A 552 -4.62 19.29 -23.33
CA ARG A 552 -5.18 19.73 -24.62
C ARG A 552 -4.07 20.38 -25.44
N GLU A 553 -4.25 20.38 -26.75
CA GLU A 553 -3.37 21.13 -27.64
C GLU A 553 -3.32 22.61 -27.23
N GLY A 554 -2.11 23.16 -27.16
CA GLY A 554 -1.87 24.54 -26.72
C GLY A 554 -1.80 24.74 -25.21
N ASP A 555 -2.18 23.75 -24.38
CA ASP A 555 -1.97 23.82 -22.93
C ASP A 555 -0.49 23.64 -22.56
N GLY A 556 -0.12 24.08 -21.36
CA GLY A 556 1.26 24.01 -20.88
C GLY A 556 1.73 22.57 -20.66
N VAL A 557 2.88 22.21 -21.20
CA VAL A 557 3.50 20.88 -21.01
C VAL A 557 4.70 20.96 -20.07
N LYS A 558 5.39 22.10 -20.02
CA LYS A 558 6.58 22.31 -19.20
C LYS A 558 6.65 23.72 -18.62
N VAL A 559 7.51 23.89 -17.62
CA VAL A 559 7.80 25.18 -16.99
C VAL A 559 9.31 25.40 -17.02
N LEU A 560 9.74 26.56 -17.50
CA LEU A 560 11.12 27.03 -17.40
C LEU A 560 11.27 27.93 -16.18
N LEU A 561 12.36 27.76 -15.46
CA LEU A 561 12.78 28.69 -14.42
C LEU A 561 13.88 29.59 -14.97
N GLU A 562 13.59 30.87 -15.04
CA GLU A 562 14.48 31.91 -15.51
C GLU A 562 14.87 32.85 -14.36
N GLU A 563 15.95 33.62 -14.53
CA GLU A 563 16.32 34.70 -13.62
C GLU A 563 16.53 34.28 -12.14
N ASP A 564 17.00 33.05 -11.87
CA ASP A 564 17.25 32.58 -10.49
C ASP A 564 18.40 33.34 -9.81
N GLN A 565 18.05 34.35 -9.04
CA GLN A 565 18.97 35.29 -8.41
C GLN A 565 18.59 35.54 -6.95
N ILE A 566 19.54 36.05 -6.17
CA ILE A 566 19.29 36.51 -4.80
C ILE A 566 18.30 37.68 -4.86
N GLU A 567 17.25 37.63 -4.04
CA GLU A 567 16.22 38.67 -3.97
C GLU A 567 16.57 39.66 -2.85
N PRO A 568 17.00 40.89 -3.16
CA PRO A 568 17.36 41.88 -2.15
C PRO A 568 16.15 42.43 -1.38
N HIS A 569 14.95 42.39 -1.96
CA HIS A 569 13.74 42.97 -1.39
C HIS A 569 12.56 41.99 -1.49
N PRO A 570 12.61 40.88 -0.75
CA PRO A 570 11.61 39.84 -0.86
C PRO A 570 10.27 40.33 -0.31
N ARG A 571 9.19 40.00 -1.02
CA ARG A 571 7.82 40.45 -0.76
C ARG A 571 6.93 39.34 -0.23
N PHE A 572 7.24 38.09 -0.56
CA PHE A 572 6.51 36.92 -0.11
C PHE A 572 7.16 36.27 1.11
N LEU A 573 8.50 36.17 1.12
CA LEU A 573 9.28 35.58 2.21
C LEU A 573 10.07 36.65 2.97
N THR A 574 9.98 36.66 4.30
CA THR A 574 10.74 37.59 5.14
C THR A 574 11.60 36.81 6.14
N PRO A 575 12.94 36.93 6.09
CA PRO A 575 13.81 36.35 7.10
C PRO A 575 13.63 37.06 8.44
N ARG A 576 13.53 36.28 9.51
CA ARG A 576 13.46 36.78 10.89
C ARG A 576 14.36 35.95 11.79
N SER A 577 15.09 36.63 12.68
CA SER A 577 15.98 35.98 13.63
C SER A 577 15.43 36.08 15.06
N TYR A 578 15.61 34.99 15.81
CA TYR A 578 15.16 34.86 17.18
C TYR A 578 16.24 34.22 18.04
N GLN A 579 16.51 34.80 19.20
CA GLN A 579 17.38 34.23 20.20
C GLN A 579 16.57 33.38 21.18
N HIS A 580 17.02 32.14 21.35
CA HIS A 580 16.54 31.21 22.34
C HIS A 580 17.13 31.54 23.73
N GLN A 581 16.45 31.18 24.81
CA GLN A 581 16.90 31.42 26.19
C GLN A 581 18.30 30.85 26.52
N ASN A 582 18.73 29.78 25.84
CA ASN A 582 20.09 29.22 25.96
C ASN A 582 21.17 30.01 25.18
N GLY A 583 20.82 31.17 24.60
CA GLY A 583 21.72 32.04 23.85
C GLY A 583 21.90 31.69 22.37
N LYS A 584 21.41 30.52 21.90
CA LYS A 584 21.45 30.15 20.48
C LYS A 584 20.48 31.02 19.67
N THR A 585 20.86 31.37 18.45
CA THR A 585 20.01 32.14 17.54
C THR A 585 19.52 31.24 16.41
N VAL A 586 18.23 31.37 16.07
CA VAL A 586 17.56 30.66 14.98
C VAL A 586 17.01 31.69 14.01
N GLU A 587 17.19 31.43 12.72
CA GLU A 587 16.57 32.22 11.65
C GLU A 587 15.44 31.40 11.01
N ILE A 588 14.29 32.04 10.83
CA ILE A 588 13.10 31.47 10.18
C ILE A 588 12.68 32.31 8.97
N MET A 589 11.85 31.70 8.11
CA MET A 589 11.22 32.37 6.98
C MET A 589 9.73 32.53 7.22
N GLU A 590 9.28 33.77 7.37
CA GLU A 590 7.86 34.11 7.49
C GLU A 590 7.24 34.42 6.13
N ARG A 591 5.96 34.08 5.94
CA ARG A 591 5.20 34.44 4.75
C ARG A 591 4.39 35.71 4.98
N ALA A 592 4.53 36.69 4.08
CA ALA A 592 3.79 37.95 4.16
C ALA A 592 2.27 37.77 4.02
N ALA A 593 1.82 36.75 3.27
CA ALA A 593 0.41 36.45 3.04
C ALA A 593 -0.30 35.76 4.23
N GLY A 594 0.41 35.50 5.34
CA GLY A 594 -0.11 34.82 6.52
C GLY A 594 0.49 33.44 6.77
N THR A 595 0.35 32.96 8.00
CA THR A 595 0.95 31.70 8.47
C THR A 595 0.02 30.49 8.33
N LEU A 596 -1.29 30.68 8.13
CA LEU A 596 -2.29 29.61 8.04
C LEU A 596 -2.63 29.20 6.60
N THR A 597 -2.41 27.93 6.27
CA THR A 597 -2.86 27.27 5.04
C THR A 597 -4.05 26.37 5.37
N ALA A 598 -5.14 26.49 4.60
CA ALA A 598 -6.26 25.55 4.63
C ALA A 598 -6.09 24.50 3.52
N ASP A 599 -6.20 23.24 3.89
CA ASP A 599 -6.13 22.08 3.01
C ASP A 599 -7.48 21.35 3.04
N ILE A 600 -8.13 21.24 1.88
CA ILE A 600 -9.44 20.59 1.72
C ILE A 600 -9.28 19.28 0.95
N ILE A 601 -9.77 18.19 1.55
CA ILE A 601 -9.72 16.83 0.98
C ILE A 601 -11.16 16.30 0.87
N PRO A 602 -11.83 16.48 -0.29
CA PRO A 602 -13.16 15.93 -0.51
C PRO A 602 -13.08 14.41 -0.69
N TYR A 603 -14.00 13.67 -0.06
CA TYR A 603 -13.99 12.21 -0.09
C TYR A 603 -15.40 11.60 0.04
N TRP A 604 -15.53 10.33 -0.34
CA TRP A 604 -16.69 9.50 -0.01
C TRP A 604 -16.29 8.03 0.09
N ILE A 605 -17.17 7.25 0.71
CA ILE A 605 -17.07 5.80 0.74
C ILE A 605 -18.14 5.27 -0.21
N THR A 606 -17.73 4.50 -1.20
CA THR A 606 -18.65 3.88 -2.16
C THR A 606 -19.47 2.78 -1.49
N ASN A 607 -20.56 2.33 -2.13
CA ASN A 607 -21.46 1.30 -1.59
C ASN A 607 -20.76 -0.04 -1.26
N ASP A 608 -19.53 -0.19 -1.72
CA ASP A 608 -18.67 -1.35 -1.52
C ASP A 608 -17.57 -1.15 -0.47
N GLY A 609 -17.62 -0.06 0.30
CA GLY A 609 -16.67 0.21 1.37
C GLY A 609 -15.31 0.74 0.88
N GLN A 610 -15.17 1.14 -0.40
CA GLN A 610 -13.91 1.72 -0.89
C GLN A 610 -13.87 3.23 -0.62
N LEU A 611 -12.77 3.70 -0.04
CA LEU A 611 -12.53 5.13 0.14
C LEU A 611 -12.01 5.78 -1.14
N ARG A 612 -12.78 6.74 -1.67
CA ARG A 612 -12.45 7.56 -2.83
C ARG A 612 -12.16 8.98 -2.39
N VAL A 613 -11.14 9.59 -2.99
CA VAL A 613 -10.71 10.96 -2.70
C VAL A 613 -10.69 11.76 -4.00
N LEU A 614 -11.16 13.00 -3.93
CA LEU A 614 -10.99 13.96 -5.00
C LEU A 614 -9.64 14.69 -4.81
N ALA A 615 -8.64 14.30 -5.60
CA ALA A 615 -7.33 14.93 -5.58
C ALA A 615 -7.26 16.10 -6.60
N HIS A 616 -6.45 17.12 -6.30
CA HIS A 616 -6.11 18.19 -7.21
C HIS A 616 -4.89 17.79 -8.04
N VAL A 617 -5.13 17.39 -9.29
CA VAL A 617 -4.12 16.87 -10.21
C VAL A 617 -3.67 17.94 -11.20
N GLY A 618 -2.38 17.94 -11.53
CA GLY A 618 -1.81 18.88 -12.51
C GLY A 618 -1.65 20.30 -11.97
N ALA A 619 -1.64 20.46 -10.64
CA ALA A 619 -1.47 21.76 -10.00
C ALA A 619 -0.02 22.24 -10.15
N PRO A 620 0.24 23.43 -10.69
CA PRO A 620 1.61 23.86 -10.92
C PRO A 620 2.31 24.26 -9.60
N ARG A 621 3.50 23.69 -9.39
CA ARG A 621 4.44 23.95 -8.31
C ARG A 621 5.87 24.08 -8.88
N PRO A 622 6.20 25.19 -9.57
CA PRO A 622 7.47 25.30 -10.29
C PRO A 622 8.72 25.17 -9.42
N LEU A 623 8.63 25.52 -8.13
CA LEU A 623 9.76 25.43 -7.20
C LEU A 623 10.26 23.99 -6.98
N VAL A 624 9.48 22.95 -7.32
CA VAL A 624 9.98 21.56 -7.29
C VAL A 624 11.15 21.35 -8.25
N LEU A 625 11.23 22.15 -9.33
CA LEU A 625 12.33 22.10 -10.30
C LEU A 625 13.63 22.70 -9.74
N CYS A 626 13.59 23.43 -8.62
CA CYS A 626 14.78 23.94 -7.95
C CYS A 626 15.45 22.91 -7.04
N SER A 627 14.86 21.72 -6.87
CA SER A 627 15.43 20.69 -5.98
C SER A 627 16.80 20.26 -6.51
N THR A 628 17.78 20.17 -5.61
CA THR A 628 19.15 19.80 -5.99
C THR A 628 19.17 18.40 -6.59
N ALA A 629 19.88 18.25 -7.72
CA ALA A 629 20.07 16.99 -8.42
C ALA A 629 20.81 15.98 -7.53
N ASP A 630 20.06 15.14 -6.83
CA ASP A 630 20.55 13.86 -6.35
C ASP A 630 20.46 12.88 -7.54
N PRO A 631 21.59 12.29 -8.00
CA PRO A 631 21.60 11.40 -9.17
C PRO A 631 20.63 10.22 -9.06
N ASP A 632 20.36 9.76 -7.84
CA ASP A 632 19.48 8.63 -7.54
C ASP A 632 18.03 9.05 -7.32
N ALA A 633 17.75 10.34 -7.19
CA ALA A 633 16.44 10.82 -6.80
C ALA A 633 15.49 10.95 -7.97
N VAL A 634 14.21 10.68 -7.68
CA VAL A 634 13.10 10.94 -8.61
C VAL A 634 13.10 12.41 -9.04
N GLN A 635 13.10 12.65 -10.35
CA GLN A 635 12.94 13.96 -10.94
C GLN A 635 11.46 14.27 -11.08
N PHE A 636 10.97 15.23 -10.30
CA PHE A 636 9.58 15.65 -10.37
C PHE A 636 9.35 16.66 -11.51
N GLY A 637 8.19 16.56 -12.16
CA GLY A 637 7.67 17.59 -13.04
C GLY A 637 7.13 18.79 -12.24
N PRO A 638 6.90 19.94 -12.88
CA PRO A 638 6.42 21.15 -12.21
C PRO A 638 4.93 21.10 -11.88
N TYR A 639 4.25 19.98 -12.16
CA TYR A 639 2.84 19.78 -11.90
C TYR A 639 2.70 18.59 -10.96
N VAL A 640 1.91 18.76 -9.90
CA VAL A 640 1.83 17.77 -8.82
C VAL A 640 0.40 17.31 -8.61
N MET A 641 0.28 16.16 -7.96
CA MET A 641 -0.95 15.76 -7.28
C MET A 641 -0.89 16.25 -5.83
N GLN A 642 -1.95 16.90 -5.38
CA GLN A 642 -2.08 17.43 -4.02
C GLN A 642 -3.55 17.53 -3.61
N GLN A 643 -3.79 17.99 -2.40
CA GLN A 643 -5.08 18.46 -1.90
C GLN A 643 -5.41 19.88 -2.40
N PHE A 644 -6.68 20.30 -2.26
CA PHE A 644 -7.08 21.67 -2.59
C PHE A 644 -6.61 22.62 -1.47
N ALA A 645 -5.54 23.38 -1.72
CA ALA A 645 -4.82 24.12 -0.69
C ALA A 645 -4.78 25.64 -0.93
N ALA A 646 -5.12 26.49 0.05
CA ALA A 646 -4.96 27.93 -0.05
C ALA A 646 -4.43 28.58 1.24
N ILE A 647 -3.65 29.65 1.10
CA ILE A 647 -3.32 30.54 2.23
C ILE A 647 -4.57 31.39 2.50
N ILE A 648 -5.15 31.26 3.68
CA ILE A 648 -6.43 31.91 4.00
C ILE A 648 -6.29 33.23 4.76
N GLY A 649 -5.06 33.77 4.91
CA GLY A 649 -4.76 35.13 5.41
C GLY A 649 -5.16 35.44 6.86
N ASN A 650 -6.00 34.60 7.45
CA ASN A 650 -6.51 34.70 8.80
C ASN A 650 -5.39 34.46 9.82
N SER A 651 -5.32 35.31 10.85
CA SER A 651 -4.56 35.02 12.05
C SER A 651 -4.96 33.64 12.58
N PRO A 652 -4.07 32.84 13.20
CA PRO A 652 -4.43 31.63 13.93
C PRO A 652 -5.52 31.85 15.00
N THR A 653 -5.80 33.12 15.33
CA THR A 653 -6.85 33.57 16.26
C THR A 653 -8.16 33.98 15.58
N ALA A 654 -8.30 33.80 14.26
CA ALA A 654 -9.57 34.05 13.57
C ALA A 654 -10.68 33.15 14.13
N SER A 655 -11.92 33.63 14.08
CA SER A 655 -13.05 32.85 14.56
C SER A 655 -13.24 31.59 13.71
N ALA A 656 -13.77 30.53 14.33
CA ALA A 656 -14.10 29.29 13.61
C ALA A 656 -15.03 29.54 12.41
N ALA A 657 -15.91 30.55 12.49
CA ALA A 657 -16.82 30.91 11.42
C ALA A 657 -16.10 31.54 10.20
N GLU A 658 -15.13 32.43 10.43
CA GLU A 658 -14.33 33.03 9.35
C GLU A 658 -13.46 31.99 8.64
N ILE A 659 -12.84 31.10 9.41
CA ILE A 659 -12.06 29.99 8.85
C ILE A 659 -12.96 29.08 8.02
N ARG A 660 -14.14 28.73 8.56
CA ARG A 660 -15.10 27.89 7.85
C ARG A 660 -15.58 28.53 6.55
N GLN A 661 -15.87 29.83 6.56
CA GLN A 661 -16.25 30.55 5.34
C GLN A 661 -15.14 30.52 4.27
N ALA A 662 -13.87 30.63 4.69
CA ALA A 662 -12.74 30.51 3.79
C ALA A 662 -12.58 29.09 3.21
N GLU A 663 -12.78 28.06 4.04
CA GLU A 663 -12.79 26.65 3.62
C GLU A 663 -13.92 26.36 2.61
N GLU A 664 -15.11 26.91 2.83
CA GLU A 664 -16.25 26.79 1.90
C GLU A 664 -16.01 27.51 0.58
N ALA A 665 -15.40 28.70 0.61
CA ALA A 665 -14.98 29.40 -0.60
C ALA A 665 -13.93 28.60 -1.37
N LEU A 666 -12.93 28.05 -0.68
CA LEU A 666 -11.88 27.21 -1.25
C LEU A 666 -12.45 25.96 -1.95
N LEU A 667 -13.37 25.26 -1.29
CA LEU A 667 -14.06 24.09 -1.85
C LEU A 667 -14.82 24.47 -3.14
N ARG A 668 -15.56 25.58 -3.12
CA ARG A 668 -16.30 26.06 -4.30
C ARG A 668 -15.38 26.47 -5.45
N GLU A 669 -14.38 27.30 -5.15
CA GLU A 669 -13.52 27.91 -6.17
C GLU A 669 -12.56 26.90 -6.82
N ARG A 670 -12.00 25.99 -6.01
CA ARG A 670 -10.92 25.11 -6.49
C ARG A 670 -11.38 23.69 -6.79
N ALA A 671 -12.31 23.15 -6.02
CA ALA A 671 -12.86 21.81 -6.26
C ALA A 671 -14.15 21.84 -7.09
N GLY A 672 -14.77 23.01 -7.32
CA GLY A 672 -16.02 23.12 -8.08
C GLY A 672 -17.23 22.52 -7.35
N ILE A 673 -17.16 22.36 -6.02
CA ILE A 673 -18.20 21.72 -5.21
C ILE A 673 -18.97 22.78 -4.44
N ASP A 674 -20.29 22.74 -4.51
CA ASP A 674 -21.15 23.57 -3.66
C ASP A 674 -21.04 23.10 -2.20
N PRO A 675 -20.59 23.96 -1.25
CA PRO A 675 -20.49 23.62 0.16
C PRO A 675 -21.79 23.13 0.81
N LEU A 676 -22.96 23.47 0.25
CA LEU A 676 -24.24 22.97 0.73
C LEU A 676 -24.41 21.44 0.55
N ASN A 677 -23.64 20.84 -0.36
CA ASN A 677 -23.65 19.41 -0.64
C ASN A 677 -22.50 18.67 0.07
N ALA A 678 -21.87 19.32 1.05
CA ALA A 678 -20.64 18.85 1.67
C ALA A 678 -20.74 18.91 3.20
N ALA A 679 -20.17 17.91 3.87
CA ALA A 679 -20.04 17.88 5.32
C ALA A 679 -18.56 17.93 5.69
N PHE A 680 -18.13 19.02 6.34
CA PHE A 680 -16.74 19.18 6.76
C PHE A 680 -16.56 18.54 8.12
N GLU A 681 -15.45 17.83 8.26
CA GLU A 681 -15.09 17.10 9.47
C GLU A 681 -14.17 17.93 10.35
N GLU A 682 -13.78 17.36 11.49
CA GLU A 682 -12.83 18.01 12.38
C GLU A 682 -11.46 18.11 11.70
N PRO A 683 -10.83 19.30 11.72
CA PRO A 683 -9.53 19.53 11.11
C PRO A 683 -8.40 18.89 11.92
N THR A 684 -7.31 18.53 11.23
CA THR A 684 -6.00 18.31 11.87
C THR A 684 -5.16 19.57 11.70
N LEU A 685 -4.53 20.04 12.79
CA LEU A 685 -3.65 21.21 12.79
C LEU A 685 -2.21 20.78 13.06
N TYR A 686 -1.32 21.02 12.09
CA TYR A 686 0.10 20.70 12.21
C TYR A 686 0.96 21.73 11.46
N PHE A 687 2.27 21.67 11.62
CA PHE A 687 3.25 22.47 10.91
C PHE A 687 3.99 21.62 9.89
N SER A 688 4.37 22.22 8.76
CA SER A 688 5.17 21.52 7.74
C SER A 688 6.57 21.12 8.28
N HIS A 689 7.11 21.93 9.21
CA HIS A 689 8.34 21.67 9.94
C HIS A 689 8.37 22.49 11.26
N PRO A 690 8.98 22.00 12.36
CA PRO A 690 9.01 22.69 13.66
C PRO A 690 9.60 24.10 13.67
N ASN A 691 10.48 24.42 12.71
CA ASN A 691 11.10 25.75 12.56
C ASN A 691 10.50 26.58 11.40
N MET A 692 9.41 26.13 10.78
CA MET A 692 8.69 26.91 9.78
C MET A 692 7.33 27.34 10.29
N PRO A 693 7.04 28.65 10.35
CA PRO A 693 5.74 29.18 10.79
C PRO A 693 4.68 29.04 9.68
N GLU A 694 4.56 27.85 9.09
CA GLU A 694 3.47 27.45 8.21
C GLU A 694 2.59 26.44 8.96
N ALA A 695 1.47 26.92 9.47
CA ALA A 695 0.43 26.09 10.05
C ALA A 695 -0.50 25.58 8.95
N ILE A 696 -0.71 24.27 8.92
CA ILE A 696 -1.61 23.58 8.02
C ILE A 696 -2.84 23.15 8.80
N ARG A 697 -4.01 23.59 8.33
CA ARG A 697 -5.31 23.11 8.78
C ARG A 697 -5.87 22.19 7.71
N ALA A 698 -5.77 20.89 7.92
CA ALA A 698 -6.23 19.87 6.98
C ALA A 698 -7.64 19.39 7.36
N THR A 699 -8.62 19.68 6.52
CA THR A 699 -10.04 19.40 6.73
C THR A 699 -10.53 18.39 5.70
N ALA A 700 -11.00 17.23 6.17
CA ALA A 700 -11.71 16.29 5.32
C ALA A 700 -13.13 16.78 5.07
N VAL A 701 -13.63 16.55 3.85
CA VAL A 701 -14.95 17.00 3.44
C VAL A 701 -15.70 15.83 2.81
N ARG A 702 -16.68 15.30 3.52
CA ARG A 702 -17.54 14.23 3.01
C ARG A 702 -18.48 14.79 1.96
N ILE A 703 -18.48 14.19 0.77
CA ILE A 703 -19.32 14.55 -0.37
C ILE A 703 -20.08 13.34 -0.89
N ARG A 704 -20.98 13.56 -1.85
CA ARG A 704 -21.53 12.48 -2.68
C ARG A 704 -20.62 12.21 -3.87
N GLU A 705 -20.72 11.01 -4.43
CA GLU A 705 -20.02 10.67 -5.66
C GLU A 705 -20.35 11.71 -6.76
N PRO A 706 -19.33 12.36 -7.36
CA PRO A 706 -19.55 13.34 -8.40
C PRO A 706 -20.03 12.64 -9.69
N SER A 707 -21.07 13.21 -10.31
CA SER A 707 -21.66 12.68 -11.55
C SER A 707 -20.88 13.04 -12.81
N ALA A 708 -19.92 13.97 -12.71
CA ALA A 708 -19.05 14.41 -13.79
C ALA A 708 -17.68 14.86 -13.23
N PRO A 709 -16.62 14.92 -14.07
CA PRO A 709 -15.35 15.50 -13.69
C PRO A 709 -15.51 16.94 -13.19
N LEU A 710 -14.85 17.27 -12.08
CA LEU A 710 -14.95 18.57 -11.44
C LEU A 710 -13.78 19.47 -11.85
N THR A 711 -14.10 20.64 -12.39
CA THR A 711 -13.13 21.66 -12.78
C THR A 711 -13.17 22.84 -11.82
N PRO A 712 -12.03 23.49 -11.55
CA PRO A 712 -12.02 24.75 -10.83
C PRO A 712 -12.93 25.81 -11.45
N ALA A 713 -13.49 26.70 -10.63
CA ALA A 713 -14.33 27.81 -11.08
C ALA A 713 -13.51 28.91 -11.82
N GLY A 714 -12.18 28.89 -11.67
CA GLY A 714 -11.28 29.82 -12.33
C GLY A 714 -9.82 29.45 -12.13
N ASN A 715 -8.94 30.27 -12.69
CA ASN A 715 -7.50 30.05 -12.59
C ASN A 715 -6.89 30.86 -11.43
N PHE A 716 -6.33 30.16 -10.45
CA PHE A 716 -5.73 30.73 -9.24
C PHE A 716 -4.23 30.46 -9.12
N SER A 717 -3.60 29.79 -10.09
CA SER A 717 -2.19 29.43 -10.01
C SER A 717 -1.24 30.58 -10.35
N GLY A 718 -1.74 31.56 -11.11
CA GLY A 718 -0.92 32.62 -11.71
C GLY A 718 -0.08 32.15 -12.91
N LEU A 719 -0.25 30.90 -13.34
CA LEU A 719 0.19 30.38 -14.64
C LEU A 719 -1.06 30.09 -15.50
N HIS A 720 -0.93 29.55 -16.72
CA HIS A 720 -2.08 29.27 -17.59
C HIS A 720 -2.96 28.13 -17.05
N SER A 721 -2.35 27.07 -16.52
CA SER A 721 -3.07 25.93 -15.94
C SER A 721 -3.30 26.09 -14.43
N ALA A 722 -4.49 25.73 -13.96
CA ALA A 722 -4.80 25.61 -12.52
C ALA A 722 -4.85 24.16 -12.01
N GLY A 723 -4.72 23.16 -12.88
CA GLY A 723 -5.01 21.76 -12.57
C GLY A 723 -6.52 21.47 -12.52
N PHE A 724 -6.90 20.25 -12.16
CA PHE A 724 -8.30 19.80 -12.12
C PHE A 724 -8.55 18.79 -10.98
N GLY A 725 -9.82 18.58 -10.63
CA GLY A 725 -10.21 17.56 -9.67
C GLY A 725 -10.32 16.18 -10.34
N GLN A 726 -9.61 15.19 -9.81
CA GLN A 726 -9.68 13.80 -10.27
C GLN A 726 -10.03 12.87 -9.11
N VAL A 727 -10.93 11.92 -9.39
CA VAL A 727 -11.27 10.85 -8.46
C VAL A 727 -10.15 9.83 -8.46
N VAL A 728 -9.53 9.62 -7.29
CA VAL A 728 -8.44 8.68 -7.11
C VAL A 728 -8.79 7.72 -5.98
N SER A 729 -8.34 6.47 -6.10
CA SER A 729 -8.41 5.51 -5.01
C SER A 729 -7.48 5.93 -3.88
N SER A 730 -7.98 6.00 -2.65
CA SER A 730 -7.14 6.23 -1.46
C SER A 730 -5.98 5.22 -1.35
N ALA A 731 -6.24 3.95 -1.67
CA ALA A 731 -5.22 2.91 -1.72
C ALA A 731 -4.09 3.27 -2.68
N SER A 732 -4.42 3.78 -3.87
CA SER A 732 -3.43 4.19 -4.87
C SER A 732 -2.60 5.38 -4.43
N ILE A 733 -3.19 6.35 -3.70
CA ILE A 733 -2.45 7.49 -3.12
C ILE A 733 -1.38 6.98 -2.14
N LEU A 734 -1.77 6.10 -1.21
CA LEU A 734 -0.84 5.55 -0.21
C LEU A 734 0.26 4.69 -0.86
N MET A 735 -0.11 3.83 -1.81
CA MET A 735 0.86 3.03 -2.57
C MET A 735 1.83 3.90 -3.37
N GLY A 736 1.35 5.01 -3.96
CA GLY A 736 2.20 6.00 -4.64
C GLY A 736 3.19 6.65 -3.69
N ALA A 737 2.75 7.12 -2.53
CA ALA A 737 3.61 7.75 -1.53
C ALA A 737 4.74 6.82 -1.03
N GLN A 738 4.49 5.52 -0.98
CA GLN A 738 5.49 4.50 -0.60
C GLN A 738 6.61 4.31 -1.64
N ARG A 739 6.46 4.84 -2.86
CA ARG A 739 7.38 4.62 -3.98
C ARG A 739 7.68 5.91 -4.76
N ASP A 740 7.77 7.05 -4.08
CA ASP A 740 8.08 8.38 -4.67
C ASP A 740 7.04 8.92 -5.66
N GLY A 741 5.84 8.35 -5.66
CA GLY A 741 4.75 8.75 -6.57
C GLY A 741 3.99 10.00 -6.13
N LEU A 742 4.17 10.48 -4.90
CA LEU A 742 3.42 11.61 -4.34
C LEU A 742 4.36 12.66 -3.74
N GLN A 743 4.32 13.88 -4.28
CA GLN A 743 5.23 14.97 -3.90
C GLN A 743 4.79 15.69 -2.62
N ASP A 744 3.48 15.83 -2.41
CA ASP A 744 2.89 16.52 -1.26
C ASP A 744 2.44 15.50 -0.19
N PRO A 745 3.10 15.46 0.99
CA PRO A 745 2.75 14.50 2.03
C PRO A 745 1.43 14.84 2.73
N ARG A 746 0.88 16.04 2.51
CA ARG A 746 -0.33 16.52 3.21
C ARG A 746 -1.59 15.77 2.77
N LEU A 747 -1.65 15.37 1.49
CA LEU A 747 -2.69 14.47 0.99
C LEU A 747 -2.56 13.07 1.61
N GLU A 748 -1.35 12.50 1.63
CA GLU A 748 -1.07 11.18 2.22
C GLU A 748 -1.51 11.11 3.69
N ARG A 749 -1.11 12.09 4.52
CA ARG A 749 -1.45 12.14 5.95
C ARG A 749 -2.96 12.06 6.17
N LYS A 750 -3.72 12.87 5.45
CA LYS A 750 -5.18 12.89 5.60
C LYS A 750 -5.82 11.61 5.08
N VAL A 751 -5.25 10.97 4.07
CA VAL A 751 -5.73 9.66 3.60
C VAL A 751 -5.52 8.58 4.67
N TYR A 752 -4.37 8.54 5.35
CA TYR A 752 -4.18 7.63 6.49
C TYR A 752 -5.21 7.87 7.60
N GLU A 753 -5.42 9.14 8.00
CA GLU A 753 -6.43 9.49 9.00
C GLU A 753 -7.83 9.00 8.59
N LEU A 754 -8.23 9.22 7.34
CA LEU A 754 -9.53 8.78 6.83
C LEU A 754 -9.69 7.25 6.89
N HIS A 755 -8.63 6.48 6.60
CA HIS A 755 -8.66 5.02 6.75
C HIS A 755 -8.88 4.62 8.21
N LEU A 756 -8.12 5.19 9.13
CA LEU A 756 -8.21 4.87 10.56
C LEU A 756 -9.56 5.27 11.16
N GLU A 757 -10.05 6.48 10.85
CA GLU A 757 -11.29 7.04 11.40
C GLU A 757 -12.54 6.32 10.88
N ASN A 758 -12.48 5.77 9.66
CA ASN A 758 -13.57 5.00 9.08
C ASN A 758 -13.38 3.48 9.24
N HIS A 759 -12.38 3.05 10.02
CA HIS A 759 -12.05 1.63 10.26
C HIS A 759 -11.87 0.81 8.96
N LEU A 760 -11.22 1.42 7.97
CA LEU A 760 -10.94 0.81 6.67
C LEU A 760 -9.57 0.16 6.66
N ALA A 761 -9.45 -0.96 5.96
CA ALA A 761 -8.17 -1.63 5.77
C ALA A 761 -7.25 -0.81 4.86
N LEU A 762 -6.00 -0.64 5.30
CA LEU A 762 -4.95 -0.05 4.48
C LEU A 762 -4.58 -1.00 3.32
N PRO A 763 -4.14 -0.46 2.17
CA PRO A 763 -3.56 -1.28 1.12
C PRO A 763 -2.27 -1.95 1.64
N PRO A 764 -1.77 -3.04 1.04
CA PRO A 764 -0.49 -3.61 1.46
C PRO A 764 0.68 -2.63 1.36
N TRP A 765 1.61 -2.68 2.32
CA TRP A 765 2.87 -1.94 2.25
C TRP A 765 3.72 -2.41 1.05
N LEU A 766 4.08 -1.48 0.19
CA LEU A 766 4.88 -1.72 -1.01
C LEU A 766 6.33 -1.31 -0.87
N GLY A 767 6.72 -0.65 0.21
CA GLY A 767 8.13 -0.35 0.49
C GLY A 767 8.96 -1.60 0.77
N ASP A 768 10.23 -1.43 1.06
CA ASP A 768 11.10 -2.56 1.42
C ASP A 768 10.59 -3.21 2.73
N PRO A 769 10.55 -4.55 2.83
CA PRO A 769 10.15 -5.23 4.07
C PRO A 769 11.06 -4.84 5.22
N ILE A 770 10.46 -4.48 6.36
CA ILE A 770 11.19 -4.10 7.56
C ILE A 770 11.17 -5.27 8.53
N ALA A 771 12.33 -5.89 8.72
CA ALA A 771 12.52 -6.93 9.73
C ALA A 771 13.31 -6.35 10.91
N LEU A 772 12.62 -6.10 12.02
CA LEU A 772 13.25 -5.63 13.26
C LEU A 772 13.68 -6.82 14.12
N ALA A 773 14.89 -6.77 14.65
CA ALA A 773 15.37 -7.74 15.64
C ALA A 773 15.03 -7.26 17.06
N PRO A 774 14.59 -8.14 17.99
CA PRO A 774 14.37 -7.79 19.38
C PRO A 774 15.64 -7.28 20.07
N GLN A 775 15.56 -6.12 20.72
CA GLN A 775 16.66 -5.60 21.55
C GLN A 775 16.61 -6.20 22.97
N GLN A 776 17.77 -6.26 23.62
CA GLN A 776 17.89 -6.79 25.00
C GLN A 776 17.36 -5.83 26.07
N HIS A 777 17.08 -4.58 25.72
CA HIS A 777 16.69 -3.53 26.64
C HIS A 777 15.17 -3.38 26.73
N THR A 778 14.66 -3.19 27.95
CA THR A 778 13.27 -2.77 28.19
C THR A 778 13.20 -1.27 28.39
N VAL A 779 12.18 -0.63 27.82
CA VAL A 779 11.98 0.82 27.93
C VAL A 779 10.57 1.10 28.44
N PRO A 780 10.41 1.81 29.56
CA PRO A 780 9.07 2.20 30.01
C PRO A 780 8.47 3.21 29.02
N PRO A 781 7.18 3.08 28.66
CA PRO A 781 6.53 4.04 27.78
C PRO A 781 6.43 5.40 28.47
N ALA A 782 6.78 6.45 27.73
CA ALA A 782 6.52 7.82 28.14
C ALA A 782 5.01 8.10 28.13
N ASN A 783 4.56 9.01 28.99
CA ASN A 783 3.17 9.43 29.03
C ASN A 783 2.91 10.41 27.87
N LEU A 784 2.20 9.94 26.84
CA LEU A 784 1.87 10.73 25.64
C LEU A 784 1.01 11.97 25.96
N GLU A 785 0.05 11.86 26.87
CA GLU A 785 -0.79 13.01 27.27
C GLU A 785 0.08 14.16 27.80
N ARG A 786 1.05 13.85 28.67
CA ARG A 786 2.02 14.83 29.18
C ARG A 786 2.94 15.39 28.10
N LEU A 787 3.26 14.63 27.08
CA LEU A 787 4.08 15.11 25.95
C LEU A 787 3.29 16.07 25.05
N PHE A 788 1.98 15.86 24.93
CA PHE A 788 1.08 16.73 24.16
C PHE A 788 0.46 17.88 24.99
N GLU A 789 0.70 17.91 26.31
CA GLU A 789 0.28 19.01 27.17
C GLU A 789 0.86 20.33 26.66
N ARG A 790 -0.05 21.24 26.29
CA ARG A 790 0.31 22.56 25.79
C ARG A 790 1.06 23.32 26.88
N SER A 791 2.33 23.62 26.62
CA SER A 791 3.18 24.40 27.52
C SER A 791 3.19 25.87 27.06
N PRO A 792 2.32 26.74 27.62
CA PRO A 792 2.33 28.15 27.27
C PRO A 792 3.65 28.80 27.70
N GLY A 793 4.19 29.68 26.86
CA GLY A 793 5.34 30.49 27.23
C GLY A 793 6.10 31.07 26.03
N ARG A 794 7.23 31.72 26.32
CA ARG A 794 8.15 32.27 25.31
C ARG A 794 9.59 31.88 25.60
N THR A 795 10.12 30.97 24.80
CA THR A 795 11.54 30.55 24.81
C THR A 795 12.37 31.33 23.80
N TYR A 796 11.75 31.88 22.77
CA TYR A 796 12.39 32.68 21.74
C TYR A 796 12.00 34.16 21.82
N THR A 797 12.96 35.05 21.59
CA THR A 797 12.76 36.50 21.50
C THR A 797 13.42 37.06 20.24
N ALA A 798 12.88 38.13 19.67
CA ALA A 798 13.43 38.72 18.45
C ALA A 798 14.90 39.14 18.67
N ALA A 799 15.76 38.85 17.71
CA ALA A 799 17.18 39.14 17.77
C ALA A 799 17.73 39.47 16.37
N GLU A 800 18.96 39.96 16.31
CA GLU A 800 19.74 40.02 15.08
C GLU A 800 20.70 38.83 15.01
N SER A 801 20.91 38.28 13.82
CA SER A 801 21.86 37.18 13.61
C SER A 801 22.54 37.29 12.26
N LYS A 802 23.68 36.60 12.12
CA LYS A 802 24.19 36.30 10.79
C LYS A 802 23.14 35.45 10.07
N PRO A 803 22.76 35.80 8.82
CA PRO A 803 21.77 35.04 8.08
C PRO A 803 22.35 33.67 7.71
N PHE A 804 21.59 32.62 7.99
CA PHE A 804 21.82 31.25 7.55
C PHE A 804 21.17 31.01 6.18
N TRP A 805 20.00 31.60 5.96
CA TRP A 805 19.23 31.47 4.74
C TRP A 805 19.46 32.64 3.78
N GLU A 806 19.22 32.40 2.50
CA GLU A 806 19.05 33.44 1.47
C GLU A 806 17.70 33.27 0.79
N VAL A 807 17.05 34.38 0.43
CA VAL A 807 15.86 34.38 -0.41
C VAL A 807 16.30 34.57 -1.85
N ARG A 808 15.78 33.72 -2.73
CA ARG A 808 16.00 33.76 -4.17
C ARG A 808 14.68 33.97 -4.89
N SER A 809 14.72 34.74 -5.96
CA SER A 809 13.59 34.95 -6.85
C SER A 809 13.87 34.31 -8.19
N CYS A 810 12.86 33.67 -8.80
CA CYS A 810 12.90 33.19 -10.18
C CYS A 810 11.60 33.53 -10.91
N ALA A 811 11.68 33.65 -12.24
CA ALA A 811 10.51 33.72 -13.10
C ALA A 811 10.17 32.31 -13.60
N ALA A 812 8.99 31.79 -13.23
CA ALA A 812 8.47 30.54 -13.74
C ALA A 812 7.62 30.82 -14.99
N THR A 813 8.06 30.35 -16.15
CA THR A 813 7.41 30.57 -17.45
C THR A 813 6.83 29.24 -17.96
N GLU A 814 5.51 29.16 -18.14
CA GLU A 814 4.81 27.98 -18.66
C GLU A 814 4.82 28.00 -20.20
N LEU A 815 5.21 26.87 -20.80
CA LEU A 815 5.32 26.67 -22.25
C LEU A 815 4.41 25.54 -22.73
N ASN A 816 3.83 25.67 -23.92
CA ASN A 816 3.12 24.60 -24.60
C ASN A 816 4.05 23.67 -25.39
N GLN A 817 3.48 22.68 -26.09
CA GLN A 817 4.20 21.70 -26.90
C GLN A 817 4.96 22.30 -28.11
N PHE A 818 4.66 23.55 -28.48
CA PHE A 818 5.31 24.30 -29.55
C PHE A 818 6.33 25.32 -29.02
N ASP A 819 6.68 25.25 -27.73
CA ASP A 819 7.54 26.20 -27.02
C ASP A 819 7.00 27.64 -26.94
N GLU A 820 5.70 27.83 -27.14
CA GLU A 820 5.07 29.14 -26.99
C GLU A 820 4.79 29.45 -25.52
N ARG A 821 5.06 30.70 -25.11
CA ARG A 821 4.85 31.18 -23.75
C ARG A 821 3.37 31.44 -23.48
N LEU A 822 2.80 30.71 -22.51
CA LEU A 822 1.41 30.85 -22.10
C LEU A 822 1.23 31.81 -20.92
N GLY A 823 2.17 31.79 -19.98
CA GLY A 823 2.09 32.57 -18.75
C GLY A 823 3.42 32.60 -18.01
N SER A 824 3.59 33.58 -17.13
CA SER A 824 4.78 33.65 -16.28
C SER A 824 4.47 34.28 -14.95
N ARG A 825 5.10 33.77 -13.89
CA ARG A 825 4.94 34.24 -12.52
C ARG A 825 6.29 34.30 -11.83
N ARG A 826 6.52 35.39 -11.11
CA ARG A 826 7.69 35.49 -10.22
C ARG A 826 7.41 34.77 -8.89
N LEU A 827 8.36 33.95 -8.45
CA LEU A 827 8.28 33.14 -7.24
C LEU A 827 9.49 33.44 -6.35
N GLU A 828 9.27 33.41 -5.05
CA GLU A 828 10.33 33.49 -4.04
C GLU A 828 10.50 32.14 -3.37
N ARG A 829 11.75 31.73 -3.17
CA ARG A 829 12.14 30.54 -2.42
C ARG A 829 13.26 30.88 -1.45
N PHE A 830 13.43 30.09 -0.40
CA PHE A 830 14.61 30.19 0.45
C PHE A 830 15.45 28.91 0.39
N THR A 831 16.77 29.09 0.55
CA THR A 831 17.80 28.04 0.53
C THR A 831 18.92 28.40 1.51
N PRO A 832 19.67 27.45 2.08
CA PRO A 832 20.83 27.77 2.89
C PRO A 832 21.87 28.53 2.06
N ARG A 833 22.51 29.52 2.69
CA ARG A 833 23.60 30.26 2.04
C ARG A 833 24.75 29.33 1.67
N PRO A 834 25.42 29.53 0.52
CA PRO A 834 26.51 28.67 0.08
C PRO A 834 27.62 28.48 1.11
N GLU A 835 27.93 29.51 1.91
CA GLU A 835 29.01 29.50 2.90
C GLU A 835 28.71 28.64 4.13
N THR A 836 27.47 28.17 4.29
CA THR A 836 27.08 27.29 5.40
C THR A 836 27.54 25.85 5.21
N GLY A 837 27.84 25.43 3.97
CA GLY A 837 28.15 24.05 3.62
C GLY A 837 26.94 23.10 3.59
N PHE A 838 25.72 23.59 3.88
CA PHE A 838 24.49 22.80 3.86
C PHE A 838 23.72 22.89 2.53
N GLY A 839 23.09 21.79 2.13
CA GLY A 839 22.17 21.73 1.00
C GLY A 839 20.72 21.94 1.43
N ASP A 840 19.79 21.83 0.48
CA ASP A 840 18.35 22.05 0.75
C ASP A 840 17.66 20.85 1.43
N ASN A 841 18.23 19.65 1.31
CA ASN A 841 17.55 18.42 1.69
C ASN A 841 17.65 18.14 3.20
N LEU A 842 16.58 17.58 3.74
CA LEU A 842 16.45 17.12 5.11
C LEU A 842 16.46 15.59 5.15
N PHE A 843 16.88 15.07 6.30
CA PHE A 843 16.76 13.66 6.63
C PHE A 843 16.03 13.55 7.96
N ALA A 844 14.81 13.05 7.92
CA ALA A 844 13.98 12.78 9.09
C ALA A 844 14.06 11.28 9.41
N CYS A 845 14.29 10.94 10.67
CA CYS A 845 14.35 9.56 11.10
C CYS A 845 13.53 9.29 12.35
N LEU A 846 13.00 8.07 12.45
CA LEU A 846 12.29 7.59 13.63
C LEU A 846 13.11 6.47 14.26
N PRO A 847 13.84 6.73 15.36
CA PRO A 847 14.47 5.69 16.14
C PRO A 847 13.45 4.66 16.63
N VAL A 848 13.74 3.36 16.49
CA VAL A 848 12.83 2.29 16.89
C VAL A 848 13.54 1.19 17.66
N MET A 849 12.80 0.57 18.59
CA MET A 849 13.20 -0.63 19.32
C MET A 849 12.00 -1.54 19.50
N LEU A 850 12.19 -2.85 19.40
CA LEU A 850 11.23 -3.84 19.86
C LEU A 850 11.46 -4.06 21.36
N SER A 851 10.50 -3.63 22.19
CA SER A 851 10.57 -3.77 23.64
C SER A 851 9.50 -4.74 24.13
N ARG A 852 9.79 -5.46 25.22
CA ARG A 852 8.76 -6.25 25.91
C ARG A 852 7.94 -5.35 26.83
N SER A 853 6.63 -5.38 26.64
CA SER A 853 5.65 -4.75 27.53
C SER A 853 5.69 -5.40 28.92
N ALA A 854 5.00 -4.78 29.89
CA ALA A 854 4.82 -5.36 31.21
C ALA A 854 4.04 -6.70 31.18
N SER A 855 3.24 -6.95 30.15
CA SER A 855 2.54 -8.22 29.90
C SER A 855 3.37 -9.26 29.14
N GLY A 856 4.61 -8.91 28.74
CA GLY A 856 5.53 -9.81 28.03
C GLY A 856 5.42 -9.77 26.50
N GLU A 857 4.45 -9.02 25.96
CA GLU A 857 4.23 -8.79 24.54
C GLU A 857 5.38 -7.96 23.93
N VAL A 858 5.82 -8.29 22.72
CA VAL A 858 6.85 -7.52 22.02
C VAL A 858 6.19 -6.42 21.19
N ILE A 859 6.40 -5.17 21.57
CA ILE A 859 5.81 -4.00 20.91
C ILE A 859 6.89 -3.08 20.32
N PRO A 860 6.65 -2.47 19.14
CA PRO A 860 7.53 -1.46 18.60
C PRO A 860 7.38 -0.15 19.38
N MET A 861 8.48 0.26 20.02
CA MET A 861 8.66 1.53 20.71
C MET A 861 9.45 2.48 19.81
N VAL A 862 8.98 3.71 19.65
CA VAL A 862 9.64 4.74 18.85
C VAL A 862 10.12 5.89 19.72
N GLY A 863 11.31 6.39 19.41
CA GLY A 863 11.92 7.54 20.07
C GLY A 863 11.49 8.84 19.42
N ILE A 864 10.81 9.70 20.16
CA ILE A 864 10.37 11.03 19.74
C ILE A 864 11.06 12.11 20.57
N ASP A 865 11.36 13.23 19.92
CA ASP A 865 11.99 14.38 20.56
C ASP A 865 10.92 15.38 21.05
N HIS A 866 11.23 16.11 22.10
CA HIS A 866 10.36 17.13 22.67
C HIS A 866 11.11 18.47 22.70
N VAL A 867 10.99 19.22 21.61
CA VAL A 867 11.84 20.38 21.29
C VAL A 867 11.12 21.69 21.49
N ASP A 868 11.88 22.74 21.81
CA ASP A 868 11.39 24.11 21.73
C ASP A 868 11.15 24.48 20.26
N SER A 869 9.96 25.02 19.94
CA SER A 869 9.57 25.38 18.57
C SER A 869 9.17 26.85 18.46
N ILE A 870 9.89 27.56 17.61
CA ILE A 870 9.54 28.93 17.24
C ILE A 870 8.23 28.99 16.44
N ALA A 871 7.94 28.00 15.60
CA ALA A 871 6.72 27.97 14.79
C ALA A 871 5.46 27.90 15.67
N THR A 872 5.42 27.00 16.66
CA THR A 872 4.32 26.90 17.61
C THR A 872 4.26 28.12 18.53
N GLN A 873 5.40 28.71 18.88
CA GLN A 873 5.42 29.90 19.73
C GLN A 873 4.79 31.10 19.03
N LEU A 874 5.16 31.35 17.77
CA LEU A 874 4.64 32.47 16.99
C LEU A 874 3.16 32.29 16.61
N THR A 875 2.74 31.04 16.36
CA THR A 875 1.41 30.75 15.83
C THR A 875 0.38 30.43 16.92
N LEU A 876 0.77 29.66 17.94
CA LEU A 876 -0.13 29.11 18.96
C LEU A 876 0.20 29.59 20.38
N GLY A 877 1.27 30.37 20.58
CA GLY A 877 1.73 30.80 21.91
C GLY A 877 2.29 29.66 22.77
N GLN A 878 2.68 28.54 22.16
CA GLN A 878 3.19 27.34 22.83
C GLN A 878 4.68 27.19 22.60
N GLN A 879 5.41 26.80 23.65
CA GLN A 879 6.88 26.72 23.58
C GLN A 879 7.40 25.47 22.90
N LYS A 880 6.68 24.35 23.05
CA LYS A 880 7.20 23.03 22.71
C LYS A 880 6.35 22.29 21.70
N ILE A 881 6.99 21.38 20.99
CA ILE A 881 6.38 20.46 20.04
C ILE A 881 7.05 19.09 20.16
N VAL A 882 6.28 18.03 19.95
CA VAL A 882 6.81 16.68 19.76
C VAL A 882 7.21 16.52 18.30
N SER A 883 8.43 16.05 18.04
CA SER A 883 9.04 16.01 16.71
C SER A 883 9.83 14.72 16.48
N ALA A 884 10.01 14.35 15.21
CA ALA A 884 11.01 13.35 14.83
C ALA A 884 12.41 14.00 14.75
N PRO A 885 13.49 13.31 15.15
CA PRO A 885 14.85 13.75 14.85
C PRO A 885 15.02 14.03 13.34
N THR A 886 15.35 15.28 13.00
CA THR A 886 15.45 15.73 11.61
C THR A 886 16.67 16.62 11.43
N PHE A 887 17.44 16.37 10.38
CA PHE A 887 18.71 17.05 10.11
C PHE A 887 18.76 17.62 8.70
N LEU A 888 19.27 18.84 8.57
CA LEU A 888 19.65 19.40 7.27
C LEU A 888 20.94 18.73 6.79
N THR A 889 20.93 18.25 5.55
CA THR A 889 22.06 17.49 4.99
C THR A 889 23.14 18.41 4.41
N PRO A 890 24.43 18.08 4.58
CA PRO A 890 25.52 18.86 4.00
C PRO A 890 25.57 18.71 2.46
N LYS A 891 26.04 19.73 1.73
CA LYS A 891 26.17 19.68 0.26
C LYS A 891 27.07 18.54 -0.22
N ALA A 892 28.03 18.14 0.61
CA ALA A 892 28.94 17.04 0.32
C ALA A 892 28.27 15.66 0.40
N ALA A 893 27.10 15.54 1.04
CA ALA A 893 26.36 14.28 1.13
C ALA A 893 25.49 14.08 -0.13
N VAL A 894 26.15 13.73 -1.23
CA VAL A 894 25.52 13.58 -2.56
C VAL A 894 24.64 12.34 -2.63
N THR A 895 25.11 11.19 -2.12
CA THR A 895 24.43 9.90 -2.19
C THR A 895 23.65 9.61 -0.90
N LEU A 896 22.69 8.69 -0.96
CA LEU A 896 21.94 8.24 0.22
C LEU A 896 22.86 7.71 1.32
N GLU A 897 23.89 6.92 0.97
CA GLU A 897 24.87 6.38 1.94
C GLU A 897 25.62 7.50 2.69
N HIS A 898 26.00 8.57 1.99
CA HIS A 898 26.65 9.71 2.64
C HIS A 898 25.70 10.43 3.62
N LYS A 899 24.41 10.52 3.28
CA LYS A 899 23.39 11.12 4.15
C LYS A 899 23.15 10.25 5.39
N GLU A 900 23.04 8.93 5.22
CA GLU A 900 22.87 7.98 6.34
C GLU A 900 24.06 8.03 7.30
N ARG A 901 25.31 8.08 6.78
CA ARG A 901 26.51 8.24 7.62
C ARG A 901 26.48 9.53 8.43
N PHE A 902 26.17 10.65 7.78
CA PHE A 902 26.04 11.94 8.47
C PHE A 902 24.97 11.90 9.57
N VAL A 903 23.81 11.30 9.29
CA VAL A 903 22.72 11.16 10.27
C VAL A 903 23.10 10.24 11.42
N ALA A 904 23.83 9.15 11.15
CA ALA A 904 24.32 8.27 12.21
C ALA A 904 25.25 9.00 13.19
N GLU A 905 26.17 9.82 12.68
CA GLU A 905 27.04 10.68 13.49
C GLU A 905 26.21 11.68 14.33
N ARG A 906 25.20 12.33 13.73
CA ARG A 906 24.31 13.26 14.46
C ARG A 906 23.49 12.57 15.55
N LEU A 907 22.95 11.38 15.27
CA LEU A 907 22.19 10.59 16.24
C LEU A 907 23.06 10.19 17.44
N SER A 908 24.32 9.82 17.19
CA SER A 908 25.29 9.53 18.24
C SER A 908 25.64 10.78 19.06
N GLU A 909 25.96 11.90 18.41
CA GLU A 909 26.40 13.13 19.09
C GLU A 909 25.31 13.84 19.89
N ILE A 910 24.06 13.83 19.39
CA ILE A 910 22.96 14.63 19.98
C ILE A 910 22.11 13.78 20.91
N TYR A 911 21.89 12.52 20.57
CA TYR A 911 20.95 11.65 21.28
C TYR A 911 21.62 10.45 21.94
N ASP A 912 22.94 10.29 21.89
CA ASP A 912 23.63 9.10 22.41
C ASP A 912 23.07 7.78 21.83
N LEU A 913 22.64 7.81 20.55
CA LEU A 913 22.09 6.65 19.86
C LEU A 913 23.11 6.01 18.93
N GLU A 914 23.09 4.67 18.89
CA GLU A 914 23.84 3.87 17.93
C GLU A 914 22.86 3.21 16.94
N PRO A 915 22.76 3.72 15.70
CA PRO A 915 21.95 3.13 14.64
C PRO A 915 22.49 1.77 14.21
N LEU A 916 21.61 0.79 14.06
CA LEU A 916 21.96 -0.54 13.54
C LEU A 916 21.85 -0.60 12.02
N GLN A 917 20.79 0.03 11.49
CA GLN A 917 20.47 0.06 10.07
C GLN A 917 19.52 1.23 9.80
N PHE A 918 19.48 1.69 8.55
CA PHE A 918 18.45 2.60 8.06
C PHE A 918 17.49 1.84 7.14
N PHE A 919 16.19 1.88 7.45
CA PHE A 919 15.14 1.38 6.57
C PHE A 919 14.40 2.55 5.96
N SER A 920 14.38 2.65 4.62
CA SER A 920 13.59 3.67 3.93
C SER A 920 12.10 3.51 4.24
N LEU A 921 11.47 4.61 4.67
CA LEU A 921 10.03 4.70 4.90
C LEU A 921 9.35 5.29 3.66
N GLY A 922 9.46 4.61 2.53
CA GLY A 922 8.85 5.03 1.27
C GLY A 922 9.55 6.21 0.59
N GLY A 923 8.83 6.88 -0.30
CA GLY A 923 9.43 7.92 -1.15
C GLY A 923 9.63 9.26 -0.47
N ASP A 924 10.58 10.03 -0.97
CA ASP A 924 10.81 11.40 -0.51
C ASP A 924 9.60 12.29 -0.77
N PHE A 925 9.45 13.31 0.05
CA PHE A 925 8.42 14.34 -0.14
C PHE A 925 8.98 15.74 0.10
N PHE A 926 8.29 16.75 -0.41
CA PHE A 926 8.68 18.14 -0.17
C PHE A 926 8.13 18.62 1.17
N VAL A 927 8.94 19.41 1.89
CA VAL A 927 8.47 20.02 3.15
C VAL A 927 7.27 20.92 2.89
N THR A 928 7.39 21.78 1.86
CA THR A 928 6.34 22.69 1.42
C THR A 928 6.60 23.12 -0.02
N LEU A 929 5.65 22.83 -0.91
CA LEU A 929 5.79 23.05 -2.35
C LEU A 929 5.74 24.54 -2.77
N GLY A 930 5.56 25.46 -1.81
CA GLY A 930 5.34 26.89 -2.05
C GLY A 930 6.47 27.83 -1.63
N THR A 931 7.46 27.37 -0.85
CA THR A 931 8.49 28.27 -0.27
C THR A 931 9.91 27.71 -0.32
N THR A 932 10.10 26.40 -0.46
CA THR A 932 11.41 25.77 -0.55
C THR A 932 11.37 24.54 -1.46
N ALA A 933 12.51 24.17 -2.03
CA ALA A 933 12.68 22.94 -2.80
C ALA A 933 13.23 21.77 -1.95
N ALA A 934 13.26 21.95 -0.63
CA ALA A 934 13.73 20.98 0.33
C ALA A 934 12.92 19.68 0.26
N ARG A 935 13.62 18.57 0.01
CA ARG A 935 13.08 17.21 0.12
C ARG A 935 13.40 16.62 1.48
N VAL A 936 12.53 15.75 1.97
CA VAL A 936 12.71 15.01 3.21
C VAL A 936 12.92 13.54 2.88
N HIS A 937 14.11 13.04 3.14
CA HIS A 937 14.38 11.60 3.19
C HIS A 937 13.88 11.03 4.52
N CYS A 938 13.14 9.92 4.46
CA CYS A 938 12.50 9.35 5.65
C CYS A 938 13.02 7.94 5.94
N ALA A 939 13.44 7.72 7.18
CA ALA A 939 13.91 6.39 7.61
C ALA A 939 13.38 5.96 8.98
N LEU A 940 13.15 4.66 9.12
CA LEU A 940 13.01 3.98 10.39
C LEU A 940 14.37 3.43 10.79
N VAL A 941 14.81 3.72 12.02
CA VAL A 941 16.19 3.46 12.44
C VAL A 941 16.19 2.58 13.69
N PRO A 942 16.32 1.25 13.58
CA PRO A 942 16.60 0.41 14.73
C PRO A 942 17.86 0.88 15.46
N VAL A 943 17.79 0.98 16.78
CA VAL A 943 18.93 1.38 17.62
C VAL A 943 19.33 0.29 18.60
N GLN A 944 20.60 0.28 19.00
CA GLN A 944 21.14 -0.70 19.92
C GLN A 944 20.55 -0.58 21.34
N SER A 945 20.39 0.64 21.83
CA SER A 945 19.93 0.93 23.20
C SER A 945 19.13 2.23 23.25
N PRO A 946 18.24 2.40 24.26
CA PRO A 946 17.38 3.57 24.33
C PRO A 946 18.15 4.79 24.82
N SER A 947 17.84 5.95 24.26
CA SER A 947 18.33 7.23 24.76
C SER A 947 17.44 7.81 25.85
N LYS A 948 18.04 8.51 26.82
CA LYS A 948 17.32 9.34 27.80
C LYS A 948 16.94 10.72 27.24
N ASN A 949 17.53 11.11 26.11
CA ASN A 949 17.27 12.38 25.43
C ASN A 949 16.03 12.31 24.51
N LEU A 950 15.45 11.12 24.35
CA LEU A 950 14.20 10.89 23.63
C LEU A 950 13.13 10.33 24.56
N ALA A 951 11.88 10.67 24.29
CA ALA A 951 10.74 10.01 24.88
C ALA A 951 10.38 8.78 24.03
N TRP A 952 10.28 7.61 24.67
CA TRP A 952 9.96 6.36 24.01
C TRP A 952 8.48 6.04 24.15
N VAL A 953 7.77 5.88 23.04
CA VAL A 953 6.33 5.66 23.03
C VAL A 953 5.96 4.46 22.16
N PRO A 954 4.91 3.69 22.50
CA PRO A 954 4.43 2.64 21.61
C PRO A 954 3.94 3.25 20.29
N LEU A 955 4.36 2.68 19.17
CA LEU A 955 3.99 3.19 17.84
C LEU A 955 2.47 3.17 17.61
N SER A 956 1.78 2.13 18.08
CA SER A 956 0.32 2.02 18.02
C SER A 956 -0.35 3.19 18.76
N THR A 957 0.11 3.51 19.97
CA THR A 957 -0.44 4.61 20.76
C THR A 957 -0.16 5.97 20.14
N LEU A 958 1.03 6.16 19.53
CA LEU A 958 1.36 7.39 18.81
C LEU A 958 0.41 7.63 17.63
N VAL A 959 0.13 6.58 16.83
CA VAL A 959 -0.79 6.68 15.68
C VAL A 959 -2.25 6.87 16.11
N GLN A 960 -2.68 6.23 17.20
CA GLN A 960 -4.02 6.48 17.78
C GLN A 960 -4.23 7.96 18.17
N HIS A 961 -3.16 8.66 18.52
CA HIS A 961 -3.18 10.08 18.88
C HIS A 961 -2.67 10.99 17.75
N ALA A 962 -2.69 10.52 16.49
CA ALA A 962 -2.18 11.23 15.32
C ALA A 962 -2.68 12.69 15.22
N ARG A 963 -3.95 12.94 15.55
CA ARG A 963 -4.55 14.30 15.54
C ARG A 963 -3.91 15.29 16.52
N LEU A 964 -3.20 14.81 17.54
CA LEU A 964 -2.48 15.64 18.51
C LEU A 964 -1.05 15.96 18.06
N ILE A 965 -0.52 15.26 17.06
CA ILE A 965 0.83 15.47 16.54
C ILE A 965 0.83 16.74 15.69
N GLN A 966 1.60 17.74 16.14
CA GLN A 966 1.72 19.02 15.45
C GLN A 966 2.91 19.08 14.49
N ASP A 967 3.86 18.13 14.54
CA ASP A 967 4.93 18.02 13.55
C ASP A 967 4.48 17.14 12.38
N GLY A 968 4.31 17.73 11.21
CA GLY A 968 3.91 17.00 10.00
C GLY A 968 4.92 15.93 9.58
N GLN A 969 6.22 16.11 9.86
CA GLN A 969 7.23 15.11 9.53
C GLN A 969 7.07 13.88 10.43
N LEU A 970 7.00 14.06 11.75
CA LEU A 970 6.66 12.98 12.68
C LEU A 970 5.37 12.26 12.30
N LEU A 971 4.32 12.99 11.92
CA LEU A 971 3.04 12.40 11.51
C LEU A 971 3.21 11.46 10.29
N THR A 972 3.96 11.88 9.27
CA THR A 972 4.27 11.03 8.11
C THR A 972 5.09 9.81 8.51
N LEU A 973 6.16 9.98 9.31
CA LEU A 973 7.01 8.87 9.74
C LEU A 973 6.22 7.87 10.59
N ALA A 974 5.34 8.33 11.48
CA ALA A 974 4.52 7.48 12.33
C ALA A 974 3.55 6.62 11.50
N PHE A 975 2.79 7.22 10.58
CA PHE A 975 1.87 6.47 9.72
C PHE A 975 2.61 5.45 8.84
N ARG A 976 3.69 5.87 8.17
CA ARG A 976 4.47 4.97 7.31
C ARG A 976 5.11 3.83 8.10
N SER A 977 5.65 4.11 9.28
CA SER A 977 6.26 3.08 10.13
C SER A 977 5.23 2.08 10.63
N ALA A 978 4.07 2.55 11.09
CA ALA A 978 3.02 1.69 11.60
C ALA A 978 2.48 0.79 10.49
N HIS A 979 2.29 1.35 9.30
CA HIS A 979 1.89 0.60 8.12
C HIS A 979 2.95 -0.43 7.70
N ALA A 980 4.22 -0.04 7.61
CA ALA A 980 5.33 -0.93 7.23
C ALA A 980 5.52 -2.11 8.20
N LEU A 981 5.28 -1.88 9.49
CA LEU A 981 5.38 -2.89 10.54
C LEU A 981 4.08 -3.69 10.78
N GLY A 982 3.00 -3.37 10.08
CA GLY A 982 1.69 -4.03 10.26
C GLY A 982 1.03 -3.75 11.61
N VAL A 983 1.27 -2.57 12.19
CA VAL A 983 0.67 -2.11 13.45
C VAL A 983 -0.75 -1.56 13.26
N ILE A 984 -1.05 -1.06 12.06
CA ILE A 984 -2.35 -0.51 11.65
C ILE A 984 -2.87 -1.12 10.35
#